data_AF-A0A661QTN2-F1
#
_entry.id   AF-A0A661QTN2-F1
#
_cell.length_a   1.000
_cell.length_b   1.000
_cell.length_c   1.000
_cell.angle_alpha   90.00
_cell.angle_beta   90.00
_cell.angle_gamma   90.00
#
_symmetry.space_group_name_H-M   'P 1'
#
loop_
_entity.id
_entity.type
_entity.pdbx_description
1 polymer ?
#
loop_
_entity_poly.entity_id
_entity_poly.type
_entity_poly.pdbx_seq_one_letter_code
_entity_poly.pdbx_strand_id
1 'polypeptide(L)'
;MAAGKKIINPELYDAVLFDLDGVVTRTADTHADAWKKLFDEYLQKKGGKSGYIAFDIKEDYIKYVDGKPRYHGVKDFLNSRSINIPYGSVLDAPGAETICGLGNRKNQFFSDLLKKEGVKVYGTSIVLIHQLRKNGFKTAIVSSSKNCLQVLKAADIEALFDTRVDGLVSESLGLAGKPEPDIFLEAAKRLEVDAKRCVVVEDALSGVEAGQKGGFGLVIGVNRKDQAEQLKQEGAHLVVNDLCEIKAGVPKSKVSPDPDKRKSWSHIYNGFDPEDEGRRETLCAIGNGYFVTRGAAPEAEADDVHYPGTYLAGGYNRIKTRVGERIVENEDLVNIPNWLCLNFRIPGEKWFRLKDVKILFYRQYLDIKKGILNRIIRFQDNKNRETLIFQQSFVHGDQMHRAGLKTIITPLNWAGKIEICSALDGRVTNRGVERYRDLGSQHLDLVESRHIDEKSMVLKMRTNRSSIGIAMGSRTQLFLNNKTAQVTSVPADKPGGYVARHFIVNLSRKDNLKVEKLICIYTSRDTGIYECLSEAENIIVNDVARFDSLLKSHVIAWKLLWRKFDVRVELDNSDIEQHTQKIIRLHIFHLLQSSSVHSLDIDVGMPARGWHGEGYRGHIFWDEMIIFPFLNYRAHQITRTLLMYRYRRLEEARRAARKAGYKGAMYP
;
A
#
# COMPACT_ATOMS: atom_id res chain seq x y z
N MET A 1 -2.84 16.81 20.25
CA MET A 1 -1.89 16.77 19.12
C MET A 1 -1.15 15.44 19.18
N ALA A 2 -1.45 14.49 18.30
CA ALA A 2 -0.82 13.18 18.32
C ALA A 2 0.56 13.26 17.63
N ALA A 3 1.63 13.19 18.41
CA ALA A 3 2.99 13.03 17.88
C ALA A 3 3.02 11.81 16.95
N GLY A 4 3.42 12.03 15.69
CA GLY A 4 3.54 10.96 14.70
C GLY A 4 4.51 9.90 15.22
N LYS A 5 4.02 8.69 15.46
CA LYS A 5 4.83 7.58 15.96
C LYS A 5 5.98 7.27 15.00
N LYS A 6 7.18 7.08 15.53
CA LYS A 6 8.42 6.75 14.80
C LYS A 6 8.39 5.25 14.44
N ILE A 7 8.69 4.87 13.20
CA ILE A 7 8.46 3.51 12.68
C ILE A 7 9.79 2.76 12.44
N ILE A 8 9.91 1.53 12.96
CA ILE A 8 11.00 0.60 12.60
C ILE A 8 10.64 -0.04 11.25
N ASN A 9 11.34 0.34 10.18
CA ASN A 9 10.99 -0.06 8.81
C ASN A 9 11.56 -1.44 8.44
N PRO A 10 10.72 -2.44 8.11
CA PRO A 10 11.17 -3.81 7.76
C PRO A 10 11.92 -3.89 6.43
N GLU A 11 11.91 -2.84 5.60
CA GLU A 11 12.75 -2.78 4.41
C GLU A 11 14.21 -2.47 4.77
N LEU A 12 14.42 -1.78 5.89
CA LEU A 12 15.72 -1.35 6.36
C LEU A 12 16.30 -2.30 7.41
N TYR A 13 15.45 -2.87 8.26
CA TYR A 13 15.87 -3.67 9.41
C TYR A 13 15.11 -5.00 9.47
N ASP A 14 15.80 -6.07 9.88
CA ASP A 14 15.22 -7.42 10.04
C ASP A 14 15.16 -7.88 11.49
N ALA A 15 15.92 -7.25 12.39
CA ALA A 15 15.99 -7.63 13.80
C ALA A 15 16.02 -6.44 14.75
N VAL A 16 15.51 -6.64 15.97
CA VAL A 16 15.57 -5.67 17.07
C VAL A 16 16.15 -6.33 18.32
N LEU A 17 17.24 -5.75 18.83
CA LEU A 17 18.01 -6.19 19.98
C LEU A 17 17.68 -5.26 21.14
N PHE A 18 17.05 -5.78 22.18
CA PHE A 18 16.65 -5.02 23.35
C PHE A 18 17.63 -5.24 24.48
N ASP A 19 18.01 -4.18 25.19
CA ASP A 19 18.48 -4.37 26.56
C ASP A 19 17.35 -4.90 27.45
N LEU A 20 17.72 -5.57 28.53
CA LEU A 20 16.78 -6.07 29.51
C LEU A 20 16.36 -4.96 30.50
N ASP A 21 17.33 -4.40 31.20
CA ASP A 21 17.13 -3.54 32.35
C ASP A 21 16.78 -2.12 31.88
N GLY A 22 15.70 -1.51 32.40
CA GLY A 22 15.30 -0.16 31.99
C GLY A 22 14.60 -0.05 30.63
N VAL A 23 14.76 -1.05 29.76
CA VAL A 23 14.07 -1.16 28.46
C VAL A 23 12.88 -2.13 28.53
N VAL A 24 13.09 -3.39 28.90
CA VAL A 24 12.03 -4.41 28.94
C VAL A 24 11.48 -4.59 30.36
N THR A 25 12.35 -4.60 31.36
CA THR A 25 12.01 -4.79 32.77
C THR A 25 12.40 -3.59 33.62
N ARG A 26 11.70 -3.39 34.74
CA ARG A 26 11.99 -2.34 35.74
C ARG A 26 13.02 -2.79 36.78
N THR A 27 13.91 -3.71 36.41
CA THR A 27 14.90 -4.31 37.30
C THR A 27 16.12 -3.43 37.54
N ALA A 28 16.26 -2.32 36.81
CA ALA A 28 17.27 -1.30 37.06
C ALA A 28 17.17 -0.73 38.49
N ASP A 29 15.94 -0.45 38.97
CA ASP A 29 15.71 0.05 40.33
C ASP A 29 16.12 -1.01 41.37
N THR A 30 15.71 -2.27 41.16
CA THR A 30 16.09 -3.40 42.01
C THR A 30 17.61 -3.64 42.02
N HIS A 31 18.27 -3.39 40.90
CA HIS A 31 19.73 -3.44 40.81
C HIS A 31 20.37 -2.28 41.57
N ALA A 32 19.86 -1.05 41.46
CA ALA A 32 20.32 0.11 42.20
C ALA A 32 20.16 -0.09 43.72
N ASP A 33 19.03 -0.63 44.17
CA ASP A 33 18.78 -0.94 45.59
C ASP A 33 19.74 -2.01 46.12
N ALA A 34 20.00 -3.06 45.35
CA ALA A 34 20.96 -4.10 45.71
C ALA A 34 22.39 -3.55 45.81
N TRP A 35 22.77 -2.63 44.91
CA TRP A 35 24.07 -1.95 44.95
C TRP A 35 24.19 -1.00 46.14
N LYS A 36 23.17 -0.17 46.37
CA LYS A 36 23.13 0.74 47.51
C LYS A 36 23.25 -0.03 48.81
N LYS A 37 22.45 -1.10 48.98
CA LYS A 37 22.52 -1.94 50.17
C LYS A 37 23.91 -2.53 50.37
N LEU A 38 24.53 -3.09 49.32
CA LEU A 38 25.88 -3.63 49.40
C LEU A 38 26.88 -2.56 49.88
N PHE A 39 26.96 -1.43 49.17
CA PHE A 39 27.98 -0.44 49.43
C PHE A 39 27.75 0.31 50.73
N ASP A 40 26.50 0.61 51.09
CA ASP A 40 26.17 1.25 52.36
C ASP A 40 26.55 0.34 53.53
N GLU A 41 26.20 -0.96 53.48
CA GLU A 41 26.60 -1.92 54.51
C GLU A 41 28.14 -2.06 54.61
N TYR A 42 28.84 -2.08 53.48
CA TYR A 42 30.30 -2.21 53.46
C TYR A 42 31.01 -0.94 53.97
N LEU A 43 30.59 0.24 53.51
CA LEU A 43 31.16 1.53 53.91
C LEU A 43 30.86 1.85 55.37
N GLN A 44 29.68 1.51 55.89
CA GLN A 44 29.38 1.66 57.32
C GLN A 44 30.28 0.79 58.19
N LYS A 45 30.54 -0.45 57.76
CA LYS A 45 31.44 -1.37 58.47
C LYS A 45 32.90 -0.89 58.47
N LYS A 46 33.34 -0.20 57.40
CA LYS A 46 34.73 0.24 57.21
C LYS A 46 35.03 1.65 57.74
N GLY A 47 34.09 2.59 57.63
CA GLY A 47 34.30 4.02 57.91
C GLY A 47 33.84 4.52 59.29
N GLY A 48 33.15 3.70 60.09
CA GLY A 48 32.55 4.15 61.36
C GLY A 48 31.54 5.30 61.18
N LYS A 49 31.09 5.92 62.29
CA LYS A 49 30.02 6.95 62.26
C LYS A 49 30.43 8.32 61.69
N SER A 50 31.72 8.61 61.51
CA SER A 50 32.22 9.96 61.16
C SER A 50 32.83 10.10 59.75
N GLY A 51 33.03 8.99 59.01
CA GLY A 51 33.59 9.00 57.65
C GLY A 51 32.70 8.35 56.58
N TYR A 52 31.44 8.03 56.93
CA TYR A 52 30.50 7.37 56.03
C TYR A 52 29.85 8.37 55.07
N ILE A 53 30.19 8.24 53.78
CA ILE A 53 29.45 8.89 52.69
C ILE A 53 28.72 7.77 51.95
N ALA A 54 27.38 7.79 52.02
CA ALA A 54 26.53 6.78 51.41
C ALA A 54 26.77 6.66 49.89
N PHE A 55 26.41 5.50 49.33
CA PHE A 55 26.31 5.31 47.89
C PHE A 55 25.10 6.10 47.37
N ASP A 56 25.37 7.05 46.48
CA ASP A 56 24.33 7.85 45.84
C ASP A 56 23.84 7.17 44.55
N ILE A 57 22.56 6.81 44.52
CA ILE A 57 21.94 6.20 43.34
C ILE A 57 21.91 7.18 42.15
N LYS A 58 21.86 8.50 42.38
CA LYS A 58 21.81 9.48 41.30
C LYS A 58 23.16 9.71 40.64
N GLU A 59 24.24 9.72 41.42
CA GLU A 59 25.58 10.04 40.92
C GLU A 59 26.49 8.81 40.78
N ASP A 60 26.66 8.05 41.87
CA ASP A 60 27.61 6.92 41.91
C ASP A 60 27.13 5.76 41.04
N TYR A 61 25.81 5.50 41.00
CA TYR A 61 25.26 4.41 40.20
C TYR A 61 25.56 4.58 38.72
N ILE A 62 25.20 5.75 38.18
CA ILE A 62 25.37 6.08 36.76
C ILE A 62 26.84 6.04 36.36
N LYS A 63 27.72 6.58 37.21
CA LYS A 63 29.13 6.75 36.87
C LYS A 63 29.95 5.47 36.96
N TYR A 64 29.68 4.63 37.97
CA TYR A 64 30.60 3.54 38.32
C TYR A 64 30.04 2.14 38.04
N VAL A 65 28.71 1.94 38.03
CA VAL A 65 28.14 0.58 37.96
C VAL A 65 27.15 0.36 36.82
N ASP A 66 26.45 1.39 36.35
CA ASP A 66 25.40 1.27 35.35
C ASP A 66 25.93 0.70 34.01
N GLY A 67 25.29 -0.34 33.49
CA GLY A 67 25.69 -1.05 32.27
C GLY A 67 27.00 -1.87 32.34
N LYS A 68 27.76 -1.83 33.45
CA LYS A 68 29.06 -2.50 33.57
C LYS A 68 28.97 -3.93 34.13
N PRO A 69 29.93 -4.82 33.81
CA PRO A 69 30.07 -6.11 34.48
C PRO A 69 30.20 -5.96 35.99
N ARG A 70 29.55 -6.86 36.73
CA ARG A 70 29.37 -6.76 38.19
C ARG A 70 30.67 -6.47 38.96
N TYR A 71 31.72 -7.26 38.74
CA TYR A 71 32.98 -7.11 39.47
C TYR A 71 33.73 -5.83 39.09
N HIS A 72 33.58 -5.37 37.83
CA HIS A 72 34.13 -4.08 37.41
C HIS A 72 33.41 -2.93 38.10
N GLY A 73 32.08 -3.02 38.24
CA GLY A 73 31.30 -2.04 39.00
C GLY A 73 31.74 -1.92 40.47
N VAL A 74 32.01 -3.05 41.15
CA VAL A 74 32.59 -3.04 42.51
C VAL A 74 33.95 -2.33 42.51
N LYS A 75 34.85 -2.73 41.60
CA LYS A 75 36.21 -2.20 41.51
C LYS A 75 36.20 -0.69 41.29
N ASP A 76 35.47 -0.21 40.29
CA ASP A 76 35.44 1.20 39.88
C ASP A 76 34.88 2.08 40.99
N PHE A 77 33.79 1.65 41.64
CA PHE A 77 33.23 2.42 42.76
C PHE A 77 34.19 2.45 43.95
N LEU A 78 34.77 1.32 44.37
CA LEU A 78 35.69 1.31 45.50
C LEU A 78 36.95 2.14 45.25
N ASN A 79 37.48 2.11 44.02
CA ASN A 79 38.59 2.96 43.62
C ASN A 79 38.25 4.45 43.71
N SER A 80 37.02 4.84 43.36
CA SER A 80 36.55 6.23 43.51
C SER A 80 36.52 6.72 44.96
N ARG A 81 36.44 5.79 45.92
CA ARG A 81 36.50 6.06 47.36
C ARG A 81 37.88 5.74 47.97
N SER A 82 38.91 5.55 47.13
CA SER A 82 40.28 5.19 47.52
C SER A 82 40.36 3.91 48.36
N ILE A 83 39.42 2.98 48.17
CA ILE A 83 39.37 1.70 48.86
C ILE A 83 39.97 0.62 47.97
N ASN A 84 41.15 0.14 48.34
CA ASN A 84 41.81 -0.98 47.68
C ASN A 84 41.57 -2.27 48.47
N ILE A 85 40.95 -3.25 47.83
CA ILE A 85 40.80 -4.63 48.33
C ILE A 85 41.25 -5.61 47.24
N PRO A 86 41.66 -6.85 47.59
CA PRO A 86 42.06 -7.83 46.59
C PRO A 86 40.95 -8.12 45.58
N TYR A 87 41.32 -8.39 44.32
CA TYR A 87 40.33 -8.76 43.29
C TYR A 87 39.57 -10.04 43.66
N GLY A 88 40.27 -11.01 44.26
CA GLY A 88 39.69 -12.27 44.73
C GLY A 88 39.41 -13.27 43.61
N SER A 89 38.73 -14.35 43.98
CA SER A 89 38.26 -15.40 43.06
C SER A 89 36.76 -15.27 42.84
N VAL A 90 36.27 -15.60 41.64
CA VAL A 90 34.82 -15.65 41.35
C VAL A 90 34.07 -16.65 42.24
N LEU A 91 34.79 -17.61 42.84
CA LEU A 91 34.29 -18.58 43.80
C LEU A 91 34.24 -18.06 45.25
N ASP A 92 34.70 -16.83 45.50
CA ASP A 92 34.69 -16.24 46.84
C ASP A 92 33.27 -16.16 47.38
N ALA A 93 33.11 -16.57 48.64
CA ALA A 93 31.81 -16.47 49.31
C ALA A 93 31.36 -14.99 49.41
N PRO A 94 30.05 -14.70 49.41
CA PRO A 94 29.50 -13.34 49.63
C PRO A 94 30.06 -12.58 50.85
N GLY A 95 30.61 -13.28 51.84
CA GLY A 95 31.21 -12.68 53.02
C GLY A 95 32.68 -12.24 52.87
N ALA A 96 33.37 -12.64 51.79
CA ALA A 96 34.79 -12.35 51.60
C ALA A 96 35.03 -10.86 51.26
N GLU A 97 36.05 -10.26 51.86
CA GLU A 97 36.47 -8.87 51.57
C GLU A 97 37.34 -8.80 50.31
N THR A 98 36.76 -9.20 49.19
CA THR A 98 37.35 -9.12 47.85
C THR A 98 36.36 -8.48 46.88
N ILE A 99 36.84 -7.99 45.73
CA ILE A 99 35.98 -7.46 44.67
C ILE A 99 34.95 -8.53 44.23
N CYS A 100 35.40 -9.77 44.06
CA CYS A 100 34.53 -10.88 43.69
C CYS A 100 33.54 -11.25 44.81
N GLY A 101 33.97 -11.29 46.08
CA GLY A 101 33.11 -11.57 47.23
C GLY A 101 31.99 -10.55 47.40
N LEU A 102 32.31 -9.25 47.34
CA LEU A 102 31.30 -8.19 47.38
C LEU A 102 30.35 -8.26 46.19
N GLY A 103 30.86 -8.53 44.98
CA GLY A 103 30.02 -8.77 43.81
C GLY A 103 29.05 -9.94 44.01
N ASN A 104 29.52 -11.05 44.58
CA ASN A 104 28.69 -12.22 44.88
C ASN A 104 27.62 -11.89 45.94
N ARG A 105 27.93 -11.04 46.92
CA ARG A 105 26.95 -10.53 47.89
C ARG A 105 25.87 -9.66 47.28
N LYS A 106 26.22 -8.75 46.36
CA LYS A 106 25.22 -7.99 45.60
C LYS A 106 24.28 -8.92 44.82
N ASN A 107 24.82 -10.01 44.28
CA ASN A 107 24.00 -10.98 43.56
C ASN A 107 22.98 -11.68 44.46
N GLN A 108 23.38 -12.00 45.69
CA GLN A 108 22.48 -12.56 46.71
C GLN A 108 21.38 -11.56 47.04
N PHE A 109 21.72 -10.30 47.35
CA PHE A 109 20.73 -9.25 47.62
C PHE A 109 19.76 -9.04 46.46
N PHE A 110 20.26 -9.02 45.22
CA PHE A 110 19.39 -8.91 44.06
C PHE A 110 18.45 -10.12 43.93
N SER A 111 18.95 -11.33 44.13
CA SER A 111 18.15 -12.55 44.04
C SER A 111 17.05 -12.60 45.11
N ASP A 112 17.37 -12.13 46.32
CA ASP A 112 16.41 -12.05 47.42
C ASP A 112 15.34 -10.99 47.17
N LEU A 113 15.73 -9.81 46.67
CA LEU A 113 14.79 -8.76 46.27
C LEU A 113 13.88 -9.23 45.13
N LEU A 114 14.43 -9.90 44.13
CA LEU A 114 13.67 -10.40 42.99
C LEU A 114 12.66 -11.50 43.39
N LYS A 115 13.01 -12.37 44.34
CA LYS A 115 12.07 -13.36 44.91
C LYS A 115 10.95 -12.71 45.71
N LYS A 116 11.24 -11.62 46.42
CA LYS A 116 10.28 -10.93 47.29
C LYS A 116 9.33 -10.03 46.50
N GLU A 117 9.83 -9.32 45.50
CA GLU A 117 9.10 -8.24 44.82
C GLU A 117 8.61 -8.62 43.42
N GLY A 118 9.11 -9.73 42.87
CA GLY A 118 8.84 -10.16 41.50
C GLY A 118 9.50 -9.27 40.45
N VAL A 119 9.19 -9.50 39.17
CA VAL A 119 9.70 -8.70 38.06
C VAL A 119 8.56 -7.93 37.41
N LYS A 120 8.66 -6.60 37.38
CA LYS A 120 7.73 -5.74 36.64
C LYS A 120 8.28 -5.47 35.25
N VAL A 121 7.44 -5.65 34.23
CA VAL A 121 7.75 -5.34 32.83
C VAL A 121 7.24 -3.96 32.43
N TYR A 122 7.89 -3.33 31.46
CA TYR A 122 7.31 -2.19 30.76
C TYR A 122 6.30 -2.69 29.73
N GLY A 123 5.00 -2.53 30.03
CA GLY A 123 3.93 -3.02 29.15
C GLY A 123 4.01 -2.48 27.71
N THR A 124 4.49 -1.25 27.54
CA THR A 124 4.70 -0.64 26.21
C THR A 124 5.82 -1.30 25.41
N SER A 125 6.89 -1.74 26.08
CA SER A 125 7.97 -2.54 25.50
C SER A 125 7.45 -3.91 25.03
N ILE A 126 6.66 -4.59 25.87
CA ILE A 126 6.04 -5.88 25.53
C ILE A 126 5.11 -5.74 24.32
N VAL A 127 4.28 -4.68 24.26
CA VAL A 127 3.42 -4.39 23.11
C VAL A 127 4.24 -4.22 21.83
N LEU A 128 5.35 -3.49 21.88
CA LEU A 128 6.23 -3.32 20.71
C LEU A 128 6.88 -4.64 20.28
N ILE A 129 7.38 -5.44 21.21
CA ILE A 129 8.01 -6.74 20.92
C ILE A 129 7.01 -7.68 20.25
N HIS A 130 5.76 -7.76 20.73
CA HIS A 130 4.72 -8.52 20.05
C HIS A 130 4.42 -8.00 18.65
N GLN A 131 4.38 -6.67 18.44
CA GLN A 131 4.20 -6.09 17.12
C GLN A 131 5.33 -6.45 16.16
N LEU A 132 6.59 -6.38 16.62
CA LEU A 132 7.77 -6.74 15.85
C LEU A 132 7.72 -8.21 15.43
N ARG A 133 7.47 -9.12 16.37
CA ARG A 133 7.36 -10.57 16.06
C ARG A 133 6.22 -10.86 15.09
N LYS A 134 5.04 -10.26 15.30
CA LYS A 134 3.89 -10.39 14.39
C LYS A 134 4.23 -9.93 12.96
N ASN A 135 5.05 -8.88 12.87
CA ASN A 135 5.50 -8.29 11.62
C ASN A 135 6.75 -8.98 11.05
N GLY A 136 7.23 -10.08 11.64
CA GLY A 136 8.31 -10.91 11.08
C GLY A 136 9.72 -10.42 11.38
N PHE A 137 9.90 -9.49 12.32
CA PHE A 137 11.22 -9.15 12.83
C PHE A 137 11.71 -10.25 13.78
N LYS A 138 13.01 -10.56 13.73
CA LYS A 138 13.66 -11.34 14.78
C LYS A 138 13.89 -10.46 16.02
N THR A 139 13.78 -11.03 17.21
CA THR A 139 13.96 -10.29 18.47
C THR A 139 15.03 -10.93 19.33
N ALA A 140 15.92 -10.12 19.89
CA ALA A 140 16.97 -10.54 20.82
C ALA A 140 16.87 -9.77 22.13
N ILE A 141 17.29 -10.41 23.21
CA ILE A 141 17.51 -9.77 24.50
C ILE A 141 18.99 -9.81 24.86
N VAL A 142 19.52 -8.66 25.24
CA VAL A 142 20.93 -8.43 25.55
C VAL A 142 21.04 -7.87 26.97
N SER A 143 22.00 -8.33 27.76
CA SER A 143 22.23 -7.80 29.11
C SER A 143 23.65 -8.08 29.59
N SER A 144 24.27 -7.12 30.30
CA SER A 144 25.55 -7.35 31.00
C SER A 144 25.40 -8.25 32.24
N SER A 145 24.17 -8.58 32.66
CA SER A 145 23.88 -9.33 33.87
C SER A 145 23.88 -10.84 33.64
N LYS A 146 24.51 -11.60 34.56
CA LYS A 146 24.40 -13.07 34.61
C LYS A 146 23.01 -13.57 35.02
N ASN A 147 22.11 -12.66 35.43
CA ASN A 147 20.77 -13.01 35.93
C ASN A 147 19.66 -12.89 34.87
N CYS A 148 20.01 -12.58 33.62
CA CYS A 148 19.05 -12.32 32.53
C CYS A 148 17.98 -13.42 32.42
N LEU A 149 18.39 -14.70 32.35
CA LEU A 149 17.46 -15.82 32.27
C LEU A 149 16.48 -15.89 33.47
N GLN A 150 16.97 -15.64 34.68
CA GLN A 150 16.12 -15.66 35.87
C GLN A 150 15.07 -14.56 35.84
N VAL A 151 15.46 -13.36 35.38
CA VAL A 151 14.55 -12.22 35.21
C VAL A 151 13.48 -12.53 34.15
N LEU A 152 13.87 -13.08 33.00
CA LEU A 152 12.95 -13.44 31.92
C LEU A 152 11.92 -14.50 32.34
N LYS A 153 12.35 -15.50 33.11
CA LYS A 153 11.46 -16.55 33.66
C LYS A 153 10.51 -16.01 34.70
N ALA A 154 11.00 -15.16 35.61
CA ALA A 154 10.14 -14.53 36.62
C ALA A 154 9.10 -13.58 36.01
N ALA A 155 9.40 -12.99 34.85
CA ALA A 155 8.49 -12.13 34.11
C ALA A 155 7.62 -12.84 33.05
N ASP A 156 7.82 -14.15 32.83
CA ASP A 156 7.15 -14.95 31.79
C ASP A 156 7.25 -14.36 30.36
N ILE A 157 8.46 -13.92 29.98
CA ILE A 157 8.71 -13.27 28.68
C ILE A 157 9.87 -13.89 27.89
N GLU A 158 10.44 -15.02 28.35
CA GLU A 158 11.54 -15.70 27.67
C GLU A 158 11.18 -16.03 26.20
N ALA A 159 9.95 -16.47 25.95
CA ALA A 159 9.46 -16.84 24.61
C ALA A 159 9.33 -15.67 23.62
N LEU A 160 9.53 -14.42 24.07
CA LEU A 160 9.49 -13.24 23.21
C LEU A 160 10.80 -12.98 22.47
N PHE A 161 11.85 -13.75 22.73
CA PHE A 161 13.17 -13.53 22.14
C PHE A 161 13.66 -14.80 21.45
N ASP A 162 14.11 -14.67 20.21
CA ASP A 162 14.67 -15.76 19.41
C ASP A 162 16.10 -16.09 19.87
N THR A 163 16.78 -15.15 20.53
CA THR A 163 18.09 -15.37 21.15
C THR A 163 18.32 -14.49 22.38
N ARG A 164 19.22 -14.95 23.26
CA ARG A 164 19.69 -14.26 24.46
C ARG A 164 21.21 -14.19 24.45
N VAL A 165 21.75 -12.98 24.67
CA VAL A 165 23.17 -12.76 24.95
C VAL A 165 23.28 -12.03 26.28
N ASP A 166 23.65 -12.78 27.32
CA ASP A 166 23.72 -12.27 28.69
C ASP A 166 25.15 -12.35 29.27
N GLY A 167 25.32 -11.97 30.54
CA GLY A 167 26.62 -12.00 31.19
C GLY A 167 27.25 -13.38 31.31
N LEU A 168 26.49 -14.47 31.21
CA LEU A 168 27.04 -15.84 31.17
C LEU A 168 27.58 -16.15 29.78
N VAL A 169 26.86 -15.74 28.74
CA VAL A 169 27.30 -15.86 27.35
C VAL A 169 28.58 -15.05 27.13
N SER A 170 28.61 -13.79 27.59
CA SER A 170 29.79 -12.92 27.48
C SER A 170 31.03 -13.53 28.13
N GLU A 171 30.91 -14.10 29.33
CA GLU A 171 32.02 -14.77 30.00
C GLU A 171 32.48 -16.02 29.24
N SER A 172 31.54 -16.86 28.79
CA SER A 172 31.87 -18.11 28.07
C SER A 172 32.58 -17.88 26.74
N LEU A 173 32.31 -16.75 26.08
CA LEU A 173 32.86 -16.40 24.77
C LEU A 173 33.97 -15.33 24.84
N GLY A 174 34.31 -14.84 26.03
CA GLY A 174 35.30 -13.78 26.22
C GLY A 174 34.93 -12.45 25.56
N LEU A 175 33.63 -12.12 25.48
CA LEU A 175 33.14 -10.89 24.84
C LEU A 175 33.37 -9.68 25.76
N ALA A 176 33.85 -8.57 25.21
CA ALA A 176 33.94 -7.33 25.95
C ALA A 176 32.53 -6.79 26.29
N GLY A 177 32.37 -6.26 27.50
CA GLY A 177 31.12 -5.63 27.92
C GLY A 177 30.93 -4.23 27.34
N LYS A 178 29.73 -3.67 27.47
CA LYS A 178 29.43 -2.27 27.12
C LYS A 178 30.47 -1.33 27.76
N PRO A 179 31.07 -0.37 27.03
CA PRO A 179 30.61 0.17 25.75
C PRO A 179 31.14 -0.54 24.49
N GLU A 180 31.84 -1.66 24.60
CA GLU A 180 32.24 -2.41 23.41
C GLU A 180 31.03 -3.15 22.80
N PRO A 181 30.95 -3.24 21.45
CA PRO A 181 29.76 -3.71 20.74
C PRO A 181 29.58 -5.24 20.77
N ASP A 182 30.54 -5.99 21.29
CA ASP A 182 30.67 -7.45 21.15
C ASP A 182 29.39 -8.21 21.48
N ILE A 183 28.71 -7.86 22.57
CA ILE A 183 27.48 -8.54 23.00
C ILE A 183 26.30 -8.30 22.03
N PHE A 184 26.21 -7.11 21.42
CA PHE A 184 25.20 -6.82 20.41
C PHE A 184 25.55 -7.47 19.08
N LEU A 185 26.83 -7.48 18.70
CA LEU A 185 27.31 -8.14 17.48
C LEU A 185 27.10 -9.66 17.54
N GLU A 186 27.36 -10.28 18.69
CA GLU A 186 27.07 -11.70 18.91
C GLU A 186 25.56 -11.98 18.84
N ALA A 187 24.71 -11.10 19.38
CA ALA A 187 23.26 -11.25 19.25
C ALA A 187 22.80 -11.17 17.79
N ALA A 188 23.30 -10.20 17.01
CA ALA A 188 23.01 -10.08 15.58
C ALA A 188 23.50 -11.32 14.79
N LYS A 189 24.69 -11.82 15.11
CA LYS A 189 25.26 -13.04 14.53
C LYS A 189 24.39 -14.27 14.79
N ARG A 190 23.91 -14.47 16.02
CA ARG A 190 22.99 -15.58 16.37
C ARG A 190 21.64 -15.48 15.67
N LEU A 191 21.18 -14.26 15.36
CA LEU A 191 19.98 -14.04 14.56
C LEU A 191 20.23 -14.18 13.06
N GLU A 192 21.48 -14.35 12.60
CA GLU A 192 21.84 -14.37 11.18
C GLU A 192 21.41 -13.09 10.45
N VAL A 193 21.58 -11.93 11.08
CA VAL A 193 21.25 -10.62 10.50
C VAL A 193 22.46 -9.70 10.55
N ASP A 194 22.72 -8.99 9.46
CA ASP A 194 23.78 -7.96 9.40
C ASP A 194 23.50 -6.84 10.44
N ALA A 195 24.53 -6.39 11.15
CA ALA A 195 24.41 -5.33 12.17
C ALA A 195 23.75 -4.06 11.60
N LYS A 196 24.03 -3.69 10.34
CA LYS A 196 23.41 -2.54 9.65
C LYS A 196 21.91 -2.71 9.39
N ARG A 197 21.40 -3.94 9.49
CA ARG A 197 19.97 -4.29 9.40
C ARG A 197 19.38 -4.63 10.77
N CYS A 198 20.09 -4.35 11.86
CA CYS A 198 19.62 -4.54 13.22
C CYS A 198 19.33 -3.17 13.88
N VAL A 199 18.35 -3.16 14.77
CA VAL A 199 18.04 -2.02 15.65
C VAL A 199 18.47 -2.37 17.07
N VAL A 200 19.19 -1.48 17.75
CA VAL A 200 19.51 -1.59 19.18
C VAL A 200 18.58 -0.68 19.98
N VAL A 201 18.01 -1.18 21.08
CA VAL A 201 17.16 -0.41 22.00
C VAL A 201 17.75 -0.47 23.39
N GLU A 202 18.13 0.69 23.94
CA GLU A 202 18.93 0.81 25.17
C GLU A 202 18.49 2.03 26.00
N ASP A 203 18.61 2.00 27.32
CA ASP A 203 18.42 3.17 28.19
C ASP A 203 19.73 3.75 28.77
N ALA A 204 20.81 2.97 28.89
CA ALA A 204 22.12 3.40 29.41
C ALA A 204 23.04 4.02 28.33
N LEU A 205 23.84 5.01 28.74
CA LEU A 205 24.80 5.71 27.87
C LEU A 205 25.82 4.74 27.23
N SER A 206 26.41 3.86 28.03
CA SER A 206 27.40 2.88 27.56
C SER A 206 26.82 1.87 26.56
N GLY A 207 25.54 1.52 26.66
CA GLY A 207 24.91 0.63 25.68
C GLY A 207 24.55 1.33 24.37
N VAL A 208 24.21 2.61 24.43
CA VAL A 208 24.02 3.43 23.23
C VAL A 208 25.34 3.58 22.47
N GLU A 209 26.43 3.87 23.19
CA GLU A 209 27.79 3.93 22.64
C GLU A 209 28.16 2.59 21.98
N ALA A 210 27.86 1.46 22.63
CA ALA A 210 28.06 0.13 22.06
C ALA A 210 27.27 -0.10 20.78
N GLY A 211 25.99 0.31 20.73
CA GLY A 211 25.18 0.27 19.51
C GLY A 211 25.79 1.10 18.38
N GLN A 212 26.34 2.27 18.68
CA GLN A 212 26.97 3.14 17.70
C GLN A 212 28.29 2.56 17.18
N LYS A 213 29.18 2.11 18.09
CA LYS A 213 30.46 1.46 17.75
C LYS A 213 30.27 0.19 16.90
N GLY A 214 29.21 -0.56 17.16
CA GLY A 214 28.87 -1.77 16.41
C GLY A 214 28.36 -1.52 14.98
N GLY A 215 28.15 -0.26 14.57
CA GLY A 215 27.67 0.08 13.24
C GLY A 215 26.22 -0.38 13.00
N PHE A 216 25.41 -0.43 14.06
CA PHE A 216 24.01 -0.84 13.97
C PHE A 216 23.19 0.16 13.17
N GLY A 217 22.25 -0.34 12.36
CA GLY A 217 21.49 0.49 11.42
C GLY A 217 20.60 1.54 12.08
N LEU A 218 20.16 1.29 13.32
CA LEU A 218 19.45 2.24 14.15
C LEU A 218 19.74 1.96 15.63
N VAL A 219 19.99 3.01 16.40
CA VAL A 219 20.19 2.96 17.85
C VAL A 219 19.14 3.84 18.51
N ILE A 220 18.25 3.24 19.30
CA ILE A 220 17.15 3.89 19.99
C ILE A 220 17.49 4.00 21.48
N GLY A 221 17.69 5.22 21.95
CA GLY A 221 17.83 5.55 23.38
C GLY A 221 16.46 5.73 24.04
N VAL A 222 16.20 5.06 25.16
CA VAL A 222 15.00 5.24 25.98
C VAL A 222 15.34 6.16 27.16
N ASN A 223 14.76 7.35 27.18
CA ASN A 223 15.03 8.38 28.17
C ASN A 223 14.36 8.04 29.52
N ARG A 224 15.03 7.21 30.34
CA ARG A 224 14.53 6.83 31.68
C ARG A 224 14.99 7.76 32.80
N LYS A 225 16.09 8.49 32.62
CA LYS A 225 16.76 9.29 33.68
C LYS A 225 16.88 10.78 33.31
N ASP A 226 16.01 11.27 32.44
CA ASP A 226 16.05 12.65 31.91
C ASP A 226 17.40 13.02 31.24
N GLN A 227 17.95 12.05 30.50
CA GLN A 227 19.27 12.06 29.88
C GLN A 227 19.20 12.09 28.35
N ALA A 228 18.15 12.68 27.78
CA ALA A 228 17.89 12.62 26.35
C ALA A 228 19.01 13.22 25.48
N GLU A 229 19.61 14.33 25.91
CA GLU A 229 20.72 14.96 25.17
C GLU A 229 22.01 14.16 25.25
N GLN A 230 22.30 13.55 26.41
CA GLN A 230 23.46 12.68 26.59
C GLN A 230 23.34 11.41 25.72
N LEU A 231 22.16 10.78 25.67
CA LEU A 231 21.92 9.63 24.79
C LEU A 231 22.18 9.97 23.32
N LYS A 232 21.81 11.18 22.85
CA LYS A 232 22.13 11.61 21.48
C LYS A 232 23.63 11.80 21.27
N GLN A 233 24.32 12.40 22.24
CA GLN A 233 25.77 12.62 22.18
C GLN A 233 26.56 11.32 22.09
N GLU A 234 26.12 10.28 22.80
CA GLU A 234 26.73 8.94 22.77
C GLU A 234 26.39 8.11 21.52
N GLY A 235 25.58 8.65 20.60
CA GLY A 235 25.31 8.01 19.30
C GLY A 235 23.90 7.42 19.15
N ALA A 236 22.94 7.78 20.01
CA ALA A 236 21.54 7.41 19.75
C ALA A 236 21.04 8.17 18.51
N HIS A 237 20.71 7.42 17.47
CA HIS A 237 20.04 7.94 16.27
C HIS A 237 18.64 8.47 16.58
N LEU A 238 17.98 7.91 17.60
CA LEU A 238 16.64 8.27 18.02
C LEU A 238 16.52 8.18 19.55
N VAL A 239 15.96 9.20 20.18
CA VAL A 239 15.60 9.16 21.60
C VAL A 239 14.08 9.25 21.77
N VAL A 240 13.54 8.44 22.68
CA VAL A 240 12.12 8.38 23.06
C VAL A 240 11.97 8.35 24.57
N ASN A 241 10.89 8.92 25.11
CA ASN A 241 10.60 8.81 26.54
C ASN A 241 9.95 7.45 26.86
N ASP A 242 9.21 6.89 25.90
CA ASP A 242 8.64 5.55 26.03
C ASP A 242 8.52 4.83 24.68
N LEU A 243 8.64 3.50 24.69
CA LEU A 243 8.55 2.69 23.46
C LEU A 243 7.16 2.70 22.82
N CYS A 244 6.12 3.24 23.48
CA CYS A 244 4.81 3.47 22.84
C CYS A 244 4.87 4.51 21.68
N GLU A 245 5.92 5.35 21.66
CA GLU A 245 6.24 6.28 20.58
C GLU A 245 6.78 5.58 19.32
N ILE A 246 7.22 4.33 19.47
CA ILE A 246 7.73 3.50 18.39
C ILE A 246 6.63 2.55 17.87
N LYS A 247 6.63 2.30 16.57
CA LYS A 247 5.81 1.26 15.92
C LYS A 247 6.67 0.33 15.09
N ALA A 248 6.36 -0.96 15.14
CA ALA A 248 6.88 -1.91 14.15
C ALA A 248 6.24 -1.61 12.78
N GLY A 249 7.07 -1.35 11.76
CA GLY A 249 6.60 -1.31 10.38
C GLY A 249 6.17 -2.71 9.93
N VAL A 250 5.36 -2.79 8.88
CA VAL A 250 4.88 -4.08 8.33
C VAL A 250 5.72 -4.37 7.07
N PRO A 251 6.23 -5.60 6.83
CA PRO A 251 7.01 -5.94 5.62
C PRO A 251 6.17 -5.77 4.37
N LYS A 252 6.71 -5.29 3.25
CA LYS A 252 5.90 -5.08 2.01
C LYS A 252 5.13 -6.31 1.53
N SER A 253 5.56 -7.53 1.89
CA SER A 253 4.83 -8.78 1.66
C SER A 253 3.57 -8.96 2.52
N LYS A 254 3.52 -8.37 3.72
CA LYS A 254 2.34 -8.29 4.62
C LYS A 254 1.69 -6.90 4.66
N VAL A 255 2.31 -5.87 4.09
CA VAL A 255 1.72 -4.53 3.88
C VAL A 255 0.73 -4.67 2.75
N SER A 256 -0.53 -4.86 3.10
CA SER A 256 -1.62 -4.27 2.31
C SER A 256 -1.41 -2.73 2.29
N PRO A 257 -1.65 -2.00 1.19
CA PRO A 257 -1.23 -0.61 1.02
C PRO A 257 -2.04 0.43 1.83
N ASP A 258 -2.66 0.07 2.95
CA ASP A 258 -3.50 1.02 3.71
C ASP A 258 -3.44 0.77 5.23
N PRO A 259 -2.75 1.62 6.01
CA PRO A 259 -2.76 1.57 7.45
C PRO A 259 -3.91 2.41 8.01
N ASP A 260 -5.17 2.00 7.79
CA ASP A 260 -6.31 2.34 8.67
C ASP A 260 -7.61 1.73 8.13
N LYS A 261 -8.38 1.01 8.97
CA LYS A 261 -9.86 0.94 8.96
C LYS A 261 -10.61 0.75 7.61
N ARG A 262 -9.98 0.25 6.53
CA ARG A 262 -10.54 0.25 5.16
C ARG A 262 -10.66 -1.12 4.49
N LYS A 263 -10.67 -2.25 5.21
CA LYS A 263 -11.01 -3.56 4.59
C LYS A 263 -12.32 -3.47 3.78
N SER A 264 -13.28 -2.68 4.25
CA SER A 264 -14.57 -2.47 3.58
C SER A 264 -14.57 -1.51 2.39
N TRP A 265 -13.48 -0.80 2.12
CA TRP A 265 -13.39 0.23 1.07
C TRP A 265 -12.39 -0.12 -0.03
N SER A 266 -11.76 -1.29 0.06
CA SER A 266 -10.80 -1.74 -0.93
C SER A 266 -11.11 -3.17 -1.35
N HIS A 267 -11.07 -3.40 -2.66
CA HIS A 267 -11.14 -4.73 -3.25
C HIS A 267 -9.79 -5.07 -3.86
N ILE A 268 -9.10 -6.08 -3.34
CA ILE A 268 -7.67 -6.33 -3.56
C ILE A 268 -7.47 -7.71 -4.15
N TYR A 269 -6.64 -7.79 -5.19
CA TYR A 269 -6.10 -9.01 -5.77
C TYR A 269 -4.57 -9.02 -5.61
N ASN A 270 -4.03 -10.10 -5.06
CA ASN A 270 -2.59 -10.34 -5.00
C ASN A 270 -2.24 -11.46 -5.98
N GLY A 271 -1.10 -11.34 -6.66
CA GLY A 271 -0.70 -12.29 -7.69
C GLY A 271 -1.48 -12.11 -9.00
N PHE A 272 -0.86 -12.57 -10.08
CA PHE A 272 -1.45 -12.62 -11.41
C PHE A 272 -2.05 -14.01 -11.64
N ASP A 273 -3.28 -14.07 -12.11
CA ASP A 273 -4.01 -15.31 -12.37
C ASP A 273 -4.75 -15.19 -13.70
N PRO A 274 -4.20 -15.73 -14.81
CA PRO A 274 -4.77 -15.59 -16.14
C PRO A 274 -6.23 -16.03 -16.26
N GLU A 275 -6.64 -17.07 -15.53
CA GLU A 275 -8.00 -17.60 -15.61
C GLU A 275 -9.02 -16.68 -14.94
N ASP A 276 -8.57 -15.85 -13.99
CA ASP A 276 -9.43 -14.94 -13.21
C ASP A 276 -9.45 -13.50 -13.75
N GLU A 277 -8.56 -13.13 -14.68
CA GLU A 277 -8.42 -11.75 -15.13
C GLU A 277 -9.71 -11.19 -15.75
N GLY A 278 -10.47 -11.98 -16.53
CA GLY A 278 -11.76 -11.52 -17.08
C GLY A 278 -12.78 -11.12 -16.00
N ARG A 279 -12.78 -11.81 -14.85
CA ARG A 279 -13.60 -11.46 -13.67
C ARG A 279 -13.04 -10.22 -12.97
N ARG A 280 -11.72 -10.13 -12.79
CA ARG A 280 -11.05 -8.98 -12.18
C ARG A 280 -11.30 -7.70 -12.96
N GLU A 281 -11.15 -7.73 -14.28
CA GLU A 281 -11.44 -6.62 -15.18
C GLU A 281 -12.88 -6.11 -15.03
N THR A 282 -13.84 -7.01 -14.80
CA THR A 282 -15.25 -6.63 -14.56
C THR A 282 -15.42 -5.96 -13.19
N LEU A 283 -14.89 -6.57 -12.13
CA LEU A 283 -15.03 -6.08 -10.75
C LEU A 283 -14.19 -4.82 -10.46
N CYS A 284 -13.12 -4.61 -11.22
CA CYS A 284 -12.23 -3.45 -11.11
C CYS A 284 -12.55 -2.35 -12.11
N ALA A 285 -13.68 -2.44 -12.84
CA ALA A 285 -14.08 -1.40 -13.78
C ALA A 285 -14.30 -0.05 -13.08
N ILE A 286 -14.00 1.01 -13.84
CA ILE A 286 -14.12 2.41 -13.42
C ILE A 286 -15.02 3.18 -14.39
N GLY A 287 -15.85 4.09 -13.88
CA GLY A 287 -16.90 4.72 -14.65
C GLY A 287 -17.66 5.77 -13.84
N ASN A 288 -18.60 6.45 -14.51
CA ASN A 288 -19.30 7.60 -13.92
C ASN A 288 -20.76 7.77 -14.38
N GLY A 289 -21.37 6.78 -15.02
CA GLY A 289 -22.74 6.86 -15.55
C GLY A 289 -22.84 7.45 -16.97
N TYR A 290 -21.74 7.97 -17.53
CA TYR A 290 -21.63 8.31 -18.96
C TYR A 290 -20.87 7.23 -19.73
N PHE A 291 -19.75 6.77 -19.18
CA PHE A 291 -19.01 5.62 -19.69
C PHE A 291 -18.39 4.80 -18.56
N VAL A 292 -18.11 3.55 -18.87
CA VAL A 292 -17.39 2.61 -18.00
C VAL A 292 -16.25 1.99 -18.80
N THR A 293 -15.10 1.85 -18.17
CA THR A 293 -13.91 1.17 -18.70
C THR A 293 -13.59 -0.01 -17.80
N ARG A 294 -13.48 -1.21 -18.38
CA ARG A 294 -13.05 -2.42 -17.67
C ARG A 294 -11.67 -2.21 -17.06
N GLY A 295 -11.41 -2.86 -15.92
CA GLY A 295 -10.15 -2.78 -15.18
C GLY A 295 -8.97 -3.52 -15.82
N ALA A 296 -8.89 -3.54 -17.15
CA ALA A 296 -7.82 -4.19 -17.91
C ALA A 296 -6.49 -3.47 -17.74
N ALA A 297 -5.39 -4.23 -17.91
CA ALA A 297 -4.05 -3.68 -17.87
C ALA A 297 -3.84 -2.68 -19.03
N PRO A 298 -3.24 -1.49 -18.81
CA PRO A 298 -2.99 -0.51 -19.87
C PRO A 298 -2.17 -1.01 -21.06
N GLU A 299 -1.28 -1.98 -20.82
CA GLU A 299 -0.44 -2.61 -21.83
C GLU A 299 -1.09 -3.81 -22.53
N ALA A 300 -2.27 -4.26 -22.07
CA ALA A 300 -2.93 -5.44 -22.61
C ALA A 300 -3.71 -5.13 -23.89
N GLU A 301 -3.67 -6.09 -24.80
CA GLU A 301 -4.55 -6.16 -25.96
C GLU A 301 -5.61 -7.24 -25.70
N ALA A 302 -6.68 -7.25 -26.49
CA ALA A 302 -7.67 -8.33 -26.40
C ALA A 302 -7.04 -9.66 -26.82
N ASP A 303 -6.98 -10.62 -25.91
CA ASP A 303 -6.49 -11.97 -26.13
C ASP A 303 -7.31 -12.99 -25.29
N ASP A 304 -6.78 -14.19 -25.09
CA ASP A 304 -7.46 -15.23 -24.31
C ASP A 304 -7.50 -14.96 -22.80
N VAL A 305 -6.73 -13.96 -22.31
CA VAL A 305 -6.62 -13.60 -20.89
C VAL A 305 -7.29 -12.27 -20.61
N HIS A 306 -6.97 -11.26 -21.43
CA HIS A 306 -7.41 -9.88 -21.24
C HIS A 306 -8.45 -9.48 -22.26
N TYR A 307 -9.45 -8.72 -21.79
CA TYR A 307 -10.46 -8.13 -22.67
C TYR A 307 -10.69 -6.66 -22.29
N PRO A 308 -9.84 -5.75 -22.80
CA PRO A 308 -10.07 -4.31 -22.65
C PRO A 308 -11.41 -3.91 -23.28
N GLY A 309 -12.25 -3.24 -22.50
CA GLY A 309 -13.55 -2.79 -22.96
C GLY A 309 -13.92 -1.44 -22.38
N THR A 310 -14.40 -0.55 -23.25
CA THR A 310 -14.97 0.74 -22.86
C THR A 310 -16.39 0.81 -23.43
N TYR A 311 -17.36 1.26 -22.64
CA TYR A 311 -18.77 1.24 -23.02
C TYR A 311 -19.43 2.56 -22.67
N LEU A 312 -20.22 3.10 -23.60
CA LEU A 312 -21.03 4.30 -23.40
C LEU A 312 -22.41 3.93 -22.86
N ALA A 313 -22.95 4.77 -21.98
CA ALA A 313 -24.35 4.70 -21.60
C ALA A 313 -25.24 4.84 -22.85
N GLY A 314 -26.02 3.79 -23.13
CA GLY A 314 -26.85 3.72 -24.33
C GLY A 314 -26.09 3.61 -25.66
N GLY A 315 -24.81 3.19 -25.64
CA GLY A 315 -23.98 3.05 -26.84
C GLY A 315 -24.29 1.78 -27.65
N TYR A 316 -25.49 1.70 -28.23
CA TYR A 316 -25.94 0.52 -28.98
C TYR A 316 -25.75 0.69 -30.49
N ASN A 317 -25.54 -0.44 -31.17
CA ASN A 317 -25.56 -0.53 -32.63
C ASN A 317 -26.20 -1.85 -33.05
N ARG A 318 -26.92 -1.86 -34.18
CA ARG A 318 -27.60 -3.06 -34.70
C ARG A 318 -26.87 -3.62 -35.91
N ILE A 319 -26.55 -4.91 -35.90
CA ILE A 319 -25.93 -5.59 -37.06
C ILE A 319 -26.76 -6.80 -37.47
N LYS A 320 -26.92 -6.97 -38.78
CA LYS A 320 -27.46 -8.17 -39.40
C LYS A 320 -26.33 -9.16 -39.66
N THR A 321 -26.43 -10.35 -39.09
CA THR A 321 -25.44 -11.42 -39.26
C THR A 321 -26.10 -12.66 -39.83
N ARG A 322 -25.45 -13.28 -40.82
CA ARG A 322 -25.86 -14.59 -41.33
C ARG A 322 -25.30 -15.67 -40.41
N VAL A 323 -26.18 -16.42 -39.75
CA VAL A 323 -25.84 -17.56 -38.89
C VAL A 323 -26.53 -18.78 -39.50
N GLY A 324 -25.75 -19.67 -40.12
CA GLY A 324 -26.27 -20.72 -40.99
C GLY A 324 -27.10 -20.12 -42.14
N GLU A 325 -28.33 -20.60 -42.31
CA GLU A 325 -29.26 -20.13 -43.35
C GLU A 325 -30.08 -18.89 -42.96
N ARG A 326 -30.00 -18.45 -41.69
CA ARG A 326 -30.83 -17.35 -41.16
C ARG A 326 -30.03 -16.05 -41.09
N ILE A 327 -30.71 -14.93 -41.32
CA ILE A 327 -30.20 -13.60 -40.98
C ILE A 327 -30.79 -13.20 -39.64
N VAL A 328 -29.93 -12.96 -38.67
CA VAL A 328 -30.31 -12.49 -37.33
C VAL A 328 -29.87 -11.03 -37.20
N GLU A 329 -30.79 -10.15 -36.87
CA GLU A 329 -30.49 -8.77 -36.50
C GLU A 329 -30.38 -8.67 -34.98
N ASN A 330 -29.24 -8.18 -34.49
CA ASN A 330 -28.98 -8.06 -33.05
C ASN A 330 -28.59 -6.63 -32.73
N GLU A 331 -29.13 -6.10 -31.62
CA GLU A 331 -28.67 -4.86 -31.00
C GLU A 331 -27.63 -5.21 -29.93
N ASP A 332 -26.45 -4.62 -30.03
CA ASP A 332 -25.33 -4.90 -29.12
C ASP A 332 -24.82 -3.61 -28.48
N LEU A 333 -24.48 -3.67 -27.20
CA LEU A 333 -23.71 -2.62 -26.52
C LEU A 333 -22.29 -2.61 -27.09
N VAL A 334 -21.93 -1.55 -27.78
CA VAL A 334 -20.68 -1.46 -28.55
C VAL A 334 -19.49 -1.25 -27.62
N ASN A 335 -18.44 -2.05 -27.80
CA ASN A 335 -17.12 -1.74 -27.27
C ASN A 335 -16.53 -0.55 -28.05
N ILE A 336 -16.45 0.62 -27.43
CA ILE A 336 -15.95 1.85 -28.04
C ILE A 336 -14.40 1.89 -27.99
N PRO A 337 -13.74 2.82 -28.70
CA PRO A 337 -12.28 2.84 -28.77
C PRO A 337 -11.58 2.73 -27.42
N ASN A 338 -10.50 1.97 -27.35
CA ASN A 338 -9.76 1.76 -26.12
C ASN A 338 -8.81 2.95 -25.87
N TRP A 339 -8.99 3.61 -24.74
CA TRP A 339 -8.15 4.74 -24.32
C TRP A 339 -7.04 4.34 -23.35
N LEU A 340 -7.07 3.15 -22.75
CA LEU A 340 -6.08 2.73 -21.76
C LEU A 340 -4.70 2.49 -22.36
N CYS A 341 -4.61 2.25 -23.68
CA CYS A 341 -3.42 1.80 -24.40
C CYS A 341 -2.16 2.59 -24.03
N LEU A 342 -1.35 2.03 -23.14
CA LEU A 342 -0.07 2.56 -22.70
C LEU A 342 0.88 1.40 -22.43
N ASN A 343 1.86 1.23 -23.30
CA ASN A 343 2.84 0.15 -23.23
C ASN A 343 4.27 0.73 -23.26
N PHE A 344 5.27 -0.07 -22.92
CA PHE A 344 6.66 0.30 -22.98
C PHE A 344 7.52 -0.86 -23.50
N ARG A 345 8.72 -0.52 -23.96
CA ARG A 345 9.78 -1.47 -24.27
C ARG A 345 11.14 -0.82 -24.09
N ILE A 346 12.17 -1.64 -24.09
CA ILE A 346 13.54 -1.17 -24.32
C ILE A 346 13.75 -1.15 -25.84
N PRO A 347 14.31 -0.08 -26.44
CA PRO A 347 14.44 0.02 -27.89
C PRO A 347 15.09 -1.21 -28.53
N GLY A 348 14.47 -1.72 -29.59
CA GLY A 348 14.89 -2.95 -30.27
C GLY A 348 14.36 -4.25 -29.66
N GLU A 349 13.65 -4.20 -28.53
CA GLU A 349 13.06 -5.37 -27.88
C GLU A 349 11.53 -5.46 -28.12
N LYS A 350 10.90 -6.54 -27.65
CA LYS A 350 9.44 -6.73 -27.73
C LYS A 350 8.72 -5.77 -26.77
N TRP A 351 7.49 -5.40 -27.12
CA TRP A 351 6.60 -4.69 -26.21
C TRP A 351 6.35 -5.50 -24.94
N PHE A 352 6.27 -4.82 -23.81
CA PHE A 352 6.04 -5.48 -22.54
C PHE A 352 4.72 -6.24 -22.55
N ARG A 353 4.80 -7.51 -22.16
CA ARG A 353 3.67 -8.39 -21.89
C ARG A 353 3.94 -9.10 -20.58
N LEU A 354 2.94 -9.08 -19.70
CA LEU A 354 3.09 -9.63 -18.35
C LEU A 354 3.46 -11.13 -18.36
N LYS A 355 2.98 -11.88 -19.35
CA LYS A 355 3.30 -13.31 -19.56
C LYS A 355 4.74 -13.60 -20.00
N ASP A 356 5.45 -12.59 -20.51
CA ASP A 356 6.81 -12.74 -21.04
C ASP A 356 7.90 -12.47 -19.97
N VAL A 357 7.52 -12.19 -18.71
CA VAL A 357 8.43 -11.79 -17.63
C VAL A 357 8.23 -12.62 -16.35
N LYS A 358 9.27 -12.70 -15.52
CA LYS A 358 9.19 -13.30 -14.19
C LYS A 358 8.58 -12.28 -13.23
N ILE A 359 7.34 -12.49 -12.82
CA ILE A 359 6.64 -11.65 -11.85
C ILE A 359 7.23 -11.90 -10.45
N LEU A 360 7.77 -10.86 -9.83
CA LEU A 360 8.31 -10.88 -8.46
C LEU A 360 7.28 -10.40 -7.43
N PHE A 361 6.41 -9.47 -7.83
CA PHE A 361 5.30 -8.97 -7.03
C PHE A 361 4.18 -8.48 -7.94
N TYR A 362 2.94 -8.79 -7.58
CA TYR A 362 1.76 -8.26 -8.27
C TYR A 362 0.66 -7.94 -7.27
N ARG A 363 0.10 -6.73 -7.38
CA ARG A 363 -1.13 -6.36 -6.69
C ARG A 363 -1.97 -5.43 -7.55
N GLN A 364 -3.25 -5.74 -7.67
CA GLN A 364 -4.27 -4.85 -8.22
C GLN A 364 -5.29 -4.55 -7.12
N TYR A 365 -5.72 -3.30 -6.99
CA TYR A 365 -6.81 -2.99 -6.08
C TYR A 365 -7.66 -1.80 -6.53
N LEU A 366 -8.95 -1.96 -6.31
CA LEU A 366 -9.95 -0.92 -6.45
C LEU A 366 -10.13 -0.21 -5.10
N ASP A 367 -9.85 1.10 -5.05
CA ASP A 367 -10.26 1.97 -3.95
C ASP A 367 -11.72 2.38 -4.18
N ILE A 368 -12.65 1.60 -3.64
CA ILE A 368 -14.11 1.77 -3.79
C ILE A 368 -14.54 3.16 -3.29
N LYS A 369 -13.89 3.64 -2.22
CA LYS A 369 -14.23 4.94 -1.62
C LYS A 369 -13.91 6.10 -2.55
N LYS A 370 -12.85 5.96 -3.34
CA LYS A 370 -12.36 7.04 -4.21
C LYS A 370 -12.69 6.82 -5.68
N GLY A 371 -13.09 5.62 -6.10
CA GLY A 371 -13.32 5.27 -7.50
C GLY A 371 -12.05 5.19 -8.34
N ILE A 372 -10.95 4.70 -7.73
CA ILE A 372 -9.63 4.64 -8.36
C ILE A 372 -9.17 3.18 -8.46
N LEU A 373 -8.72 2.76 -9.65
CA LEU A 373 -8.03 1.50 -9.84
C LEU A 373 -6.53 1.70 -9.72
N ASN A 374 -5.86 0.85 -8.95
CA ASN A 374 -4.42 0.87 -8.76
C ASN A 374 -3.82 -0.50 -9.10
N ARG A 375 -2.61 -0.52 -9.65
CA ARG A 375 -1.89 -1.74 -9.98
C ARG A 375 -0.39 -1.56 -9.75
N ILE A 376 0.23 -2.53 -9.10
CA ILE A 376 1.65 -2.52 -8.73
C ILE A 376 2.26 -3.83 -9.21
N ILE A 377 3.35 -3.74 -9.96
CA ILE A 377 4.05 -4.89 -10.52
C ILE A 377 5.53 -4.70 -10.32
N ARG A 378 6.21 -5.69 -9.74
CA ARG A 378 7.65 -5.83 -9.82
C ARG A 378 7.94 -7.08 -10.64
N PHE A 379 8.74 -6.96 -11.66
CA PHE A 379 9.11 -8.10 -12.50
C PHE A 379 10.58 -8.06 -12.86
N GLN A 380 11.08 -9.21 -13.26
CA GLN A 380 12.39 -9.41 -13.85
C GLN A 380 12.22 -9.90 -15.28
N ASP A 381 12.87 -9.26 -16.24
CA ASP A 381 12.87 -9.71 -17.63
C ASP A 381 13.92 -10.80 -17.92
N ASN A 382 13.98 -11.26 -19.17
CA ASN A 382 14.91 -12.31 -19.61
C ASN A 382 16.41 -11.92 -19.55
N LYS A 383 16.73 -10.64 -19.31
CA LYS A 383 18.10 -10.12 -19.11
C LYS A 383 18.38 -9.80 -17.64
N ASN A 384 17.57 -10.33 -16.71
CA ASN A 384 17.66 -10.10 -15.27
C ASN A 384 17.48 -8.64 -14.84
N ARG A 385 16.91 -7.80 -15.70
CA ARG A 385 16.61 -6.41 -15.35
C ARG A 385 15.31 -6.38 -14.56
N GLU A 386 15.35 -5.75 -13.40
CA GLU A 386 14.21 -5.58 -12.52
C GLU A 386 13.57 -4.20 -12.71
N THR A 387 12.25 -4.20 -12.87
CA THR A 387 11.45 -2.98 -13.06
C THR A 387 10.26 -3.00 -12.11
N LEU A 388 10.01 -1.86 -11.46
CA LEU A 388 8.81 -1.60 -10.68
C LEU A 388 7.87 -0.69 -11.48
N ILE A 389 6.60 -1.09 -11.56
CA ILE A 389 5.53 -0.31 -12.18
C ILE A 389 4.47 -0.01 -11.13
N PHE A 390 4.05 1.25 -11.06
CA PHE A 390 2.84 1.68 -10.37
C PHE A 390 1.90 2.35 -11.37
N GLN A 391 0.68 1.85 -11.46
CA GLN A 391 -0.37 2.39 -12.32
C GLN A 391 -1.56 2.83 -11.48
N GLN A 392 -2.19 3.93 -11.89
CA GLN A 392 -3.38 4.48 -11.27
C GLN A 392 -4.30 5.05 -12.34
N SER A 393 -5.57 4.63 -12.38
CA SER A 393 -6.56 5.14 -13.32
C SER A 393 -7.88 5.50 -12.67
N PHE A 394 -8.59 6.44 -13.29
CA PHE A 394 -9.93 6.86 -12.88
C PHE A 394 -10.75 7.37 -14.06
N VAL A 395 -12.07 7.22 -13.96
CA VAL A 395 -13.06 7.96 -14.76
C VAL A 395 -13.62 9.05 -13.86
N HIS A 396 -13.59 10.31 -14.31
CA HIS A 396 -13.82 11.46 -13.43
C HIS A 396 -15.29 11.49 -12.95
N GLY A 397 -15.51 11.66 -11.64
CA GLY A 397 -16.85 11.55 -11.05
C GLY A 397 -17.76 12.75 -11.33
N ASP A 398 -17.18 13.92 -11.57
CA ASP A 398 -17.91 15.19 -11.78
C ASP A 398 -17.78 15.73 -13.23
N GLN A 399 -16.57 15.86 -13.77
CA GLN A 399 -16.34 16.10 -15.20
C GLN A 399 -16.63 14.86 -16.06
N MET A 400 -17.88 14.75 -16.52
CA MET A 400 -18.47 13.58 -17.20
C MET A 400 -17.62 12.96 -18.31
N HIS A 401 -16.97 13.78 -19.15
CA HIS A 401 -16.25 13.32 -20.33
C HIS A 401 -14.79 12.91 -20.07
N ARG A 402 -14.27 13.04 -18.84
CA ARG A 402 -12.82 12.93 -18.57
C ARG A 402 -12.39 11.65 -17.86
N ALA A 403 -11.21 11.17 -18.22
CA ALA A 403 -10.50 10.09 -17.52
C ALA A 403 -8.99 10.35 -17.46
N GLY A 404 -8.31 9.62 -16.58
CA GLY A 404 -6.86 9.70 -16.44
C GLY A 404 -6.23 8.34 -16.17
N LEU A 405 -5.01 8.17 -16.69
CA LEU A 405 -4.09 7.10 -16.37
C LEU A 405 -2.71 7.70 -16.00
N LYS A 406 -2.17 7.29 -14.87
CA LYS A 406 -0.81 7.59 -14.43
C LYS A 406 -0.03 6.30 -14.31
N THR A 407 1.13 6.24 -14.95
CA THR A 407 2.05 5.09 -14.89
C THR A 407 3.42 5.58 -14.45
N ILE A 408 3.97 5.00 -13.39
CA ILE A 408 5.32 5.26 -12.90
C ILE A 408 6.15 4.01 -13.18
N ILE A 409 7.25 4.17 -13.89
CA ILE A 409 8.20 3.10 -14.22
C ILE A 409 9.53 3.43 -13.52
N THR A 410 10.02 2.49 -12.72
CA THR A 410 11.27 2.61 -11.96
C THR A 410 12.21 1.45 -12.30
N PRO A 411 13.35 1.70 -12.97
CA PRO A 411 14.34 0.66 -13.23
C PRO A 411 15.17 0.41 -11.96
N LEU A 412 15.07 -0.77 -11.37
CA LEU A 412 15.66 -1.04 -10.05
C LEU A 412 17.18 -1.32 -10.12
N ASN A 413 17.62 -2.04 -11.15
CA ASN A 413 19.01 -2.48 -11.31
C ASN A 413 19.62 -2.17 -12.70
N TRP A 414 18.90 -1.46 -13.57
CA TRP A 414 19.33 -1.15 -14.93
C TRP A 414 19.23 0.34 -15.26
N ALA A 415 19.91 0.75 -16.33
CA ALA A 415 19.87 2.08 -16.91
C ALA A 415 19.88 1.95 -18.43
N GLY A 416 19.36 2.94 -19.15
CA GLY A 416 19.29 2.94 -20.60
C GLY A 416 18.05 3.65 -21.14
N LYS A 417 17.83 3.50 -22.44
CA LYS A 417 16.65 4.06 -23.10
C LYS A 417 15.41 3.21 -22.83
N ILE A 418 14.28 3.87 -22.65
CA ILE A 418 12.94 3.29 -22.67
C ILE A 418 12.11 3.98 -23.76
N GLU A 419 11.26 3.20 -24.42
CA GLU A 419 10.30 3.68 -25.41
C GLU A 419 8.89 3.43 -24.87
N ILE A 420 8.10 4.49 -24.72
CA ILE A 420 6.71 4.44 -24.25
C ILE A 420 5.78 4.62 -25.44
N CYS A 421 4.86 3.70 -25.69
CA CYS A 421 3.76 3.87 -26.65
C CYS A 421 2.50 4.31 -25.91
N SER A 422 1.95 5.46 -26.31
CA SER A 422 0.62 5.92 -25.91
C SER A 422 -0.27 5.94 -27.14
N ALA A 423 -1.41 5.26 -27.10
CA ALA A 423 -2.30 5.12 -28.25
C ALA A 423 -3.79 5.35 -27.93
N LEU A 424 -4.59 5.62 -28.94
CA LEU A 424 -6.04 5.40 -28.94
C LEU A 424 -6.32 4.30 -29.96
N ASP A 425 -7.05 3.25 -29.56
CA ASP A 425 -7.32 2.10 -30.44
C ASP A 425 -8.81 1.98 -30.79
N GLY A 426 -9.17 2.40 -32.00
CA GLY A 426 -10.51 2.26 -32.56
C GLY A 426 -10.80 0.90 -33.18
N ARG A 427 -9.82 -0.01 -33.28
CA ARG A 427 -9.95 -1.31 -33.95
C ARG A 427 -10.59 -2.39 -33.07
N VAL A 428 -11.17 -1.99 -31.94
CA VAL A 428 -11.86 -2.89 -31.01
C VAL A 428 -13.04 -3.58 -31.68
N THR A 429 -13.38 -4.77 -31.18
CA THR A 429 -14.53 -5.55 -31.65
C THR A 429 -15.31 -6.10 -30.47
N ASN A 430 -16.58 -6.43 -30.69
CA ASN A 430 -17.45 -7.08 -29.71
C ASN A 430 -17.24 -8.60 -29.74
N ARG A 431 -16.31 -9.13 -28.94
CA ARG A 431 -16.00 -10.57 -28.83
C ARG A 431 -15.89 -11.06 -27.39
N GLY A 432 -16.29 -10.24 -26.42
CA GLY A 432 -16.11 -10.48 -24.98
C GLY A 432 -17.01 -11.56 -24.41
N VAL A 433 -17.98 -12.05 -25.19
CA VAL A 433 -18.86 -13.16 -24.82
C VAL A 433 -18.71 -14.26 -25.86
N GLU A 434 -18.26 -15.43 -25.41
CA GLU A 434 -18.02 -16.60 -26.27
C GLU A 434 -19.22 -16.97 -27.14
N ARG A 435 -20.42 -17.01 -26.54
CA ARG A 435 -21.68 -17.32 -27.23
C ARG A 435 -22.04 -16.35 -28.37
N TYR A 436 -21.46 -15.15 -28.41
CA TYR A 436 -21.76 -14.13 -29.42
C TYR A 436 -20.69 -14.05 -30.53
N ARG A 437 -19.63 -14.87 -30.47
CA ARG A 437 -18.51 -14.79 -31.41
C ARG A 437 -18.88 -15.09 -32.86
N ASP A 438 -19.99 -15.80 -33.10
CA ASP A 438 -20.53 -16.07 -34.43
C ASP A 438 -21.37 -14.90 -34.99
N LEU A 439 -21.61 -13.86 -34.17
CA LEU A 439 -22.33 -12.65 -34.55
C LEU A 439 -21.34 -11.60 -35.11
N GLY A 440 -21.87 -10.66 -35.87
CA GLY A 440 -21.08 -9.57 -36.44
C GLY A 440 -20.49 -8.71 -35.32
N SER A 441 -19.15 -8.70 -35.22
CA SER A 441 -18.44 -8.06 -34.11
C SER A 441 -17.85 -6.70 -34.43
N GLN A 442 -17.86 -6.28 -35.70
CA GLN A 442 -17.32 -4.99 -36.15
C GLN A 442 -18.43 -3.94 -36.22
N HIS A 443 -18.45 -3.06 -35.21
CA HIS A 443 -19.48 -2.02 -35.08
C HIS A 443 -19.00 -0.63 -35.46
N LEU A 444 -17.70 -0.41 -35.65
CA LEU A 444 -17.11 0.92 -35.78
C LEU A 444 -16.39 1.09 -37.12
N ASP A 445 -16.62 2.23 -37.76
CA ASP A 445 -15.87 2.71 -38.91
C ASP A 445 -15.00 3.90 -38.48
N LEU A 446 -13.76 3.96 -39.01
CA LEU A 446 -12.90 5.12 -38.84
C LEU A 446 -13.50 6.30 -39.59
N VAL A 447 -13.63 7.44 -38.91
CA VAL A 447 -13.99 8.72 -39.53
C VAL A 447 -12.74 9.57 -39.73
N GLU A 448 -11.99 9.79 -38.66
CA GLU A 448 -10.82 10.66 -38.69
C GLU A 448 -9.86 10.36 -37.54
N SER A 449 -8.56 10.55 -37.76
CA SER A 449 -7.54 10.54 -36.70
C SER A 449 -6.42 11.52 -37.05
N ARG A 450 -5.94 12.29 -36.07
CA ARG A 450 -4.83 13.23 -36.27
C ARG A 450 -4.00 13.43 -35.01
N HIS A 451 -2.73 13.79 -35.20
CA HIS A 451 -1.88 14.34 -34.15
C HIS A 451 -2.10 15.85 -34.10
N ILE A 452 -2.36 16.39 -32.91
CA ILE A 452 -2.53 17.82 -32.72
C ILE A 452 -1.18 18.50 -32.48
N ASP A 453 -0.36 17.87 -31.64
CA ASP A 453 1.00 18.31 -31.34
C ASP A 453 1.86 17.09 -30.93
N GLU A 454 3.03 17.32 -30.33
CA GLU A 454 3.96 16.27 -29.90
C GLU A 454 3.49 15.39 -28.74
N LYS A 455 2.41 15.79 -28.05
CA LYS A 455 1.90 15.19 -26.81
C LYS A 455 0.42 14.83 -26.91
N SER A 456 -0.29 15.29 -27.96
CA SER A 456 -1.73 15.26 -28.06
C SER A 456 -2.20 14.69 -29.40
N MET A 457 -3.26 13.89 -29.35
CA MET A 457 -3.86 13.25 -30.52
C MET A 457 -5.37 13.09 -30.33
N VAL A 458 -6.09 12.97 -31.44
CA VAL A 458 -7.52 12.75 -31.46
C VAL A 458 -7.90 11.61 -32.42
N LEU A 459 -8.98 10.91 -32.09
CA LEU A 459 -9.55 9.82 -32.87
C LEU A 459 -11.07 9.95 -32.90
N LYS A 460 -11.68 9.90 -34.08
CA LYS A 460 -13.13 9.80 -34.27
C LYS A 460 -13.48 8.51 -34.99
N MET A 461 -14.29 7.70 -34.32
CA MET A 461 -14.97 6.56 -34.89
C MET A 461 -16.46 6.85 -35.05
N ARG A 462 -17.17 6.04 -35.82
CA ARG A 462 -18.63 6.09 -35.93
C ARG A 462 -19.19 4.69 -35.93
N THR A 463 -20.31 4.49 -35.24
CA THR A 463 -21.05 3.23 -35.34
C THR A 463 -21.61 3.04 -36.75
N ASN A 464 -21.36 1.89 -37.37
CA ASN A 464 -21.61 1.66 -38.80
C ASN A 464 -23.09 1.62 -39.23
N ARG A 465 -24.03 1.41 -38.29
CA ARG A 465 -25.49 1.48 -38.58
C ARG A 465 -26.18 2.60 -37.83
N SER A 466 -26.00 2.69 -36.51
CA SER A 466 -26.60 3.74 -35.69
C SER A 466 -26.01 5.14 -35.91
N SER A 467 -24.88 5.26 -36.61
CA SER A 467 -24.25 6.53 -36.97
C SER A 467 -23.86 7.45 -35.80
N ILE A 468 -23.81 6.91 -34.58
CA ILE A 468 -23.28 7.61 -33.40
C ILE A 468 -21.79 7.87 -33.63
N GLY A 469 -21.40 9.15 -33.68
CA GLY A 469 -20.01 9.58 -33.70
C GLY A 469 -19.41 9.49 -32.29
N ILE A 470 -18.18 9.00 -32.19
CA ILE A 470 -17.45 8.81 -30.93
C ILE A 470 -16.06 9.39 -31.13
N ALA A 471 -15.78 10.49 -30.45
CA ALA A 471 -14.50 11.18 -30.48
C ALA A 471 -13.75 11.01 -29.17
N MET A 472 -12.45 10.76 -29.26
CA MET A 472 -11.53 10.72 -28.14
C MET A 472 -10.40 11.70 -28.36
N GLY A 473 -10.09 12.47 -27.34
CA GLY A 473 -8.87 13.26 -27.26
C GLY A 473 -7.95 12.68 -26.20
N SER A 474 -6.66 12.63 -26.50
CA SER A 474 -5.63 12.11 -25.59
C SER A 474 -4.46 13.07 -25.49
N ARG A 475 -4.00 13.34 -24.28
CA ARG A 475 -2.75 14.06 -24.00
C ARG A 475 -1.84 13.25 -23.09
N THR A 476 -0.61 13.03 -23.53
CA THR A 476 0.41 12.27 -22.79
C THR A 476 1.59 13.17 -22.44
N GLN A 477 1.94 13.23 -21.16
CA GLN A 477 3.09 14.01 -20.68
C GLN A 477 3.98 13.14 -19.79
N LEU A 478 5.30 13.26 -19.95
CA LEU A 478 6.29 12.46 -19.24
C LEU A 478 7.09 13.34 -18.27
N PHE A 479 7.35 12.82 -17.08
CA PHE A 479 8.10 13.48 -16.01
C PHE A 479 9.18 12.53 -15.49
N LEU A 480 10.42 12.97 -15.53
CA LEU A 480 11.54 12.27 -14.93
C LEU A 480 11.86 12.91 -13.58
N ASN A 481 11.76 12.14 -12.49
CA ASN A 481 12.03 12.63 -11.13
C ASN A 481 11.27 13.93 -10.80
N ASN A 482 9.99 13.98 -11.18
CA ASN A 482 9.06 15.11 -11.02
C ASN A 482 9.37 16.37 -11.86
N LYS A 483 10.34 16.33 -12.78
CA LYS A 483 10.58 17.38 -13.78
C LYS A 483 10.08 16.93 -15.14
N THR A 484 9.62 17.86 -15.98
CA THR A 484 9.24 17.53 -17.37
C THR A 484 10.40 16.82 -18.07
N ALA A 485 10.13 15.64 -18.61
CA ALA A 485 11.16 14.87 -19.31
C ALA A 485 11.45 15.49 -20.67
N GLN A 486 12.73 15.53 -21.06
CA GLN A 486 13.09 15.74 -22.45
C GLN A 486 12.87 14.41 -23.20
N VAL A 487 12.02 14.45 -24.22
CA VAL A 487 11.57 13.25 -24.93
C VAL A 487 11.69 13.46 -26.43
N THR A 488 12.05 12.42 -27.16
CA THR A 488 11.81 12.36 -28.61
C THR A 488 10.44 11.73 -28.83
N SER A 489 9.56 12.42 -29.56
CA SER A 489 8.19 11.98 -29.82
C SER A 489 7.99 11.65 -31.30
N VAL A 490 7.61 10.40 -31.60
CA VAL A 490 7.47 9.91 -32.99
C VAL A 490 6.06 9.32 -33.20
N PRO A 491 5.33 9.71 -34.26
CA PRO A 491 4.07 9.06 -34.63
C PRO A 491 4.25 7.58 -34.95
N ALA A 492 3.28 6.75 -34.59
CA ALA A 492 3.33 5.29 -34.74
C ALA A 492 1.96 4.69 -35.08
N ASP A 493 1.24 5.37 -35.96
CA ASP A 493 -0.14 5.04 -36.33
C ASP A 493 -0.23 3.71 -37.09
N LYS A 494 -1.38 3.04 -36.99
CA LYS A 494 -1.69 1.83 -37.76
C LYS A 494 -3.05 2.00 -38.46
N PRO A 495 -3.27 1.33 -39.60
CA PRO A 495 -4.55 1.37 -40.30
C PRO A 495 -5.72 0.92 -39.41
N GLY A 496 -6.93 1.40 -39.74
CA GLY A 496 -8.17 0.99 -39.07
C GLY A 496 -8.51 1.77 -37.80
N GLY A 497 -7.85 2.90 -37.53
CA GLY A 497 -8.17 3.79 -36.41
C GLY A 497 -7.30 3.59 -35.17
N TYR A 498 -6.02 3.28 -35.37
CA TYR A 498 -5.03 3.27 -34.30
C TYR A 498 -4.10 4.47 -34.47
N VAL A 499 -4.23 5.44 -33.56
CA VAL A 499 -3.37 6.63 -33.53
C VAL A 499 -2.47 6.54 -32.30
N ALA A 500 -1.16 6.70 -32.48
CA ALA A 500 -0.19 6.48 -31.40
C ALA A 500 1.05 7.35 -31.51
N ARG A 501 1.65 7.63 -30.34
CA ARG A 501 2.97 8.25 -30.23
C ARG A 501 3.90 7.41 -29.39
N HIS A 502 5.15 7.33 -29.85
CA HIS A 502 6.26 6.73 -29.14
C HIS A 502 7.13 7.83 -28.52
N PHE A 503 7.39 7.73 -27.23
CA PHE A 503 8.23 8.65 -26.47
C PHE A 503 9.49 7.92 -26.02
N ILE A 504 10.66 8.42 -26.42
CA ILE A 504 11.95 7.84 -26.06
C ILE A 504 12.59 8.68 -24.96
N VAL A 505 12.97 8.05 -23.86
CA VAL A 505 13.56 8.70 -22.68
C VAL A 505 14.78 7.90 -22.18
N ASN A 506 15.82 8.59 -21.74
CA ASN A 506 16.95 7.96 -21.03
C ASN A 506 16.64 7.87 -19.54
N LEU A 507 16.85 6.68 -18.95
CA LEU A 507 16.68 6.44 -17.52
C LEU A 507 17.99 5.99 -16.88
N SER A 508 18.24 6.50 -15.67
CA SER A 508 19.24 5.99 -14.74
C SER A 508 18.60 5.04 -13.74
N ARG A 509 19.42 4.25 -13.04
CA ARG A 509 18.95 3.36 -11.96
C ARG A 509 18.19 4.16 -10.91
N LYS A 510 17.02 3.64 -10.51
CA LYS A 510 16.10 4.21 -9.51
C LYS A 510 15.43 5.53 -9.91
N ASP A 511 15.57 5.97 -11.16
CA ASP A 511 14.76 7.08 -11.66
C ASP A 511 13.27 6.73 -11.63
N ASN A 512 12.42 7.74 -11.40
CA ASN A 512 10.98 7.59 -11.50
C ASN A 512 10.49 8.29 -12.77
N LEU A 513 10.21 7.51 -13.81
CA LEU A 513 9.55 8.00 -15.01
C LEU A 513 8.03 7.95 -14.80
N LYS A 514 7.41 9.11 -14.57
CA LYS A 514 5.96 9.26 -14.48
C LYS A 514 5.38 9.66 -15.83
N VAL A 515 4.50 8.84 -16.37
CA VAL A 515 3.70 9.10 -17.58
C VAL A 515 2.28 9.44 -17.15
N GLU A 516 1.82 10.64 -17.47
CA GLU A 516 0.44 11.08 -17.28
C GLU A 516 -0.28 11.09 -18.62
N LYS A 517 -1.34 10.29 -18.75
CA LYS A 517 -2.21 10.23 -19.91
C LYS A 517 -3.61 10.68 -19.50
N LEU A 518 -4.07 11.80 -20.06
CA LEU A 518 -5.40 12.37 -19.81
C LEU A 518 -6.24 12.24 -21.06
N ILE A 519 -7.50 11.85 -20.88
CA ILE A 519 -8.44 11.56 -21.97
C ILE A 519 -9.72 12.36 -21.79
N CYS A 520 -10.32 12.76 -22.91
CA CYS A 520 -11.72 13.10 -23.00
C CYS A 520 -12.44 12.23 -24.03
N ILE A 521 -13.73 11.95 -23.81
CA ILE A 521 -14.59 11.21 -24.73
C ILE A 521 -15.84 12.05 -24.97
N TYR A 522 -16.15 12.35 -26.22
CA TYR A 522 -17.39 13.01 -26.64
C TYR A 522 -18.11 12.16 -27.68
N THR A 523 -19.41 12.33 -27.78
CA THR A 523 -20.25 11.65 -28.76
C THR A 523 -21.10 12.65 -29.51
N SER A 524 -21.59 12.26 -30.69
CA SER A 524 -22.55 13.05 -31.45
C SER A 524 -23.93 13.23 -30.76
N ARG A 525 -24.10 12.67 -29.55
CA ARG A 525 -25.32 12.81 -28.73
C ARG A 525 -25.15 13.81 -27.58
N ASP A 526 -23.93 14.30 -27.33
CA ASP A 526 -23.73 15.32 -26.32
C ASP A 526 -24.43 16.62 -26.72
N THR A 527 -24.99 17.32 -25.75
CA THR A 527 -25.68 18.59 -25.95
C THR A 527 -24.73 19.77 -25.80
N GLY A 528 -24.99 20.86 -26.53
CA GLY A 528 -24.21 22.10 -26.39
C GLY A 528 -22.84 22.05 -27.06
N ILE A 529 -22.63 21.11 -27.98
CA ILE A 529 -21.40 20.97 -28.76
C ILE A 529 -21.69 21.23 -30.24
N TYR A 530 -20.71 21.77 -30.98
CA TYR A 530 -20.82 21.87 -32.44
C TYR A 530 -20.62 20.50 -33.09
N GLU A 531 -19.53 19.82 -32.73
CA GLU A 531 -19.15 18.53 -33.27
C GLU A 531 -18.22 17.82 -32.25
N CYS A 532 -18.38 16.50 -32.07
CA CYS A 532 -17.73 15.77 -30.98
C CYS A 532 -16.20 15.72 -31.06
N LEU A 533 -15.61 15.68 -32.26
CA LEU A 533 -14.17 15.71 -32.45
C LEU A 533 -13.61 17.12 -32.23
N SER A 534 -14.32 18.15 -32.68
CA SER A 534 -13.95 19.54 -32.39
C SER A 534 -13.92 19.82 -30.89
N GLU A 535 -14.88 19.34 -30.12
CA GLU A 535 -14.86 19.50 -28.65
C GLU A 535 -13.77 18.67 -27.97
N ALA A 536 -13.55 17.43 -28.43
CA ALA A 536 -12.47 16.61 -27.90
C ALA A 536 -11.10 17.29 -28.10
N GLU A 537 -10.86 17.87 -29.28
CA GLU A 537 -9.66 18.66 -29.55
C GLU A 537 -9.59 19.90 -28.66
N ASN A 538 -10.67 20.70 -28.61
CA ASN A 538 -10.74 21.92 -27.83
C ASN A 538 -10.35 21.69 -26.36
N ILE A 539 -10.91 20.65 -25.75
CA ILE A 539 -10.59 20.27 -24.37
C ILE A 539 -9.12 19.88 -24.24
N ILE A 540 -8.58 19.05 -25.13
CA ILE A 540 -7.19 18.58 -25.00
C ILE A 540 -6.17 19.69 -25.22
N VAL A 541 -6.43 20.61 -26.14
CA VAL A 541 -5.56 21.75 -26.45
C VAL A 541 -5.57 22.78 -25.32
N ASN A 542 -6.76 23.15 -24.83
CA ASN A 542 -6.90 24.27 -23.91
C ASN A 542 -6.85 23.88 -22.42
N ASP A 543 -7.06 22.61 -22.10
CA ASP A 543 -6.99 22.16 -20.71
C ASP A 543 -5.55 22.10 -20.20
N VAL A 544 -5.19 22.90 -19.21
CA VAL A 544 -3.86 22.84 -18.56
C VAL A 544 -3.84 21.93 -17.32
N ALA A 545 -4.95 21.25 -17.01
CA ALA A 545 -5.04 20.43 -15.81
C ALA A 545 -4.04 19.25 -15.82
N ARG A 546 -3.51 18.97 -14.62
CA ARG A 546 -2.58 17.87 -14.34
C ARG A 546 -3.34 16.67 -13.77
N PHE A 547 -2.80 15.47 -13.92
CA PHE A 547 -3.42 14.25 -13.38
C PHE A 547 -3.78 14.39 -11.90
N ASP A 548 -2.85 14.86 -11.07
CA ASP A 548 -3.07 14.98 -9.62
C ASP A 548 -4.10 16.07 -9.26
N SER A 549 -4.32 17.07 -10.14
CA SER A 549 -5.37 18.08 -9.95
C SER A 549 -6.75 17.49 -10.22
N LEU A 550 -6.91 16.80 -11.36
CA LEU A 550 -8.15 16.10 -11.72
C LEU A 550 -8.48 14.98 -10.73
N LEU A 551 -7.46 14.29 -10.21
CA LEU A 551 -7.66 13.27 -9.18
C LEU A 551 -8.25 13.87 -7.90
N LYS A 552 -7.79 15.07 -7.48
CA LYS A 552 -8.32 15.75 -6.28
C LYS A 552 -9.81 16.06 -6.44
N SER A 553 -10.22 16.66 -7.56
CA SER A 553 -11.65 16.96 -7.82
C SER A 553 -12.48 15.69 -7.97
N HIS A 554 -11.95 14.65 -8.62
CA HIS A 554 -12.60 13.33 -8.71
C HIS A 554 -12.85 12.71 -7.33
N VAL A 555 -11.87 12.72 -6.42
CA VAL A 555 -12.03 12.19 -5.05
C VAL A 555 -13.08 12.98 -4.26
N ILE A 556 -13.17 14.29 -4.48
CA ILE A 556 -14.23 15.12 -3.87
C ILE A 556 -15.60 14.69 -4.39
N ALA A 557 -15.75 14.46 -5.70
CA ALA A 557 -17.00 14.00 -6.29
C ALA A 557 -17.47 12.66 -5.68
N TRP A 558 -16.56 11.68 -5.57
CA TRP A 558 -16.86 10.40 -4.92
C TRP A 558 -17.21 10.55 -3.44
N LYS A 559 -16.52 11.45 -2.71
CA LYS A 559 -16.86 11.75 -1.31
C LYS A 559 -18.30 12.28 -1.19
N LEU A 560 -18.74 13.13 -2.13
CA LEU A 560 -20.11 13.65 -2.15
C LEU A 560 -21.14 12.56 -2.48
N LEU A 561 -20.84 11.67 -3.43
CA LEU A 561 -21.68 10.50 -3.72
C LEU A 561 -21.82 9.60 -2.47
N TRP A 562 -20.71 9.27 -1.81
CA TRP A 562 -20.76 8.40 -0.62
C TRP A 562 -21.52 9.03 0.56
N ARG A 563 -21.53 10.36 0.71
CA ARG A 563 -22.38 11.02 1.72
C ARG A 563 -23.87 10.75 1.51
N LYS A 564 -24.28 10.48 0.27
CA LYS A 564 -25.67 10.28 -0.14
C LYS A 564 -26.05 8.80 -0.25
N PHE A 565 -25.10 7.95 -0.62
CA PHE A 565 -25.37 6.56 -0.97
C PHE A 565 -24.75 5.51 -0.03
N ASP A 566 -23.81 5.85 0.85
CA ASP A 566 -23.22 4.87 1.78
C ASP A 566 -24.30 4.27 2.71
N VAL A 567 -24.24 2.96 2.91
CA VAL A 567 -25.09 2.22 3.84
C VAL A 567 -24.16 1.54 4.81
N ARG A 568 -24.34 1.80 6.10
CA ARG A 568 -23.53 1.20 7.17
C ARG A 568 -24.23 0.00 7.76
N VAL A 569 -23.49 -1.06 7.99
CA VAL A 569 -23.97 -2.28 8.66
C VAL A 569 -23.17 -2.44 9.95
N GLU A 570 -23.88 -2.78 11.02
CA GLU A 570 -23.31 -3.08 12.33
C GLU A 570 -23.64 -4.55 12.63
N LEU A 571 -22.62 -5.38 12.84
CA LEU A 571 -22.75 -6.79 13.20
C LEU A 571 -21.81 -7.14 14.34
N ASP A 572 -22.21 -8.08 15.19
CA ASP A 572 -21.42 -8.48 16.38
C ASP A 572 -20.03 -9.03 16.02
N ASN A 573 -19.91 -9.67 14.85
CA ASN A 573 -18.63 -10.19 14.36
C ASN A 573 -17.96 -9.18 13.40
N SER A 574 -16.88 -8.56 13.86
CA SER A 574 -16.17 -7.51 13.12
C SER A 574 -15.60 -7.95 11.77
N ASP A 575 -15.19 -9.22 11.59
CA ASP A 575 -14.67 -9.70 10.30
C ASP A 575 -15.81 -9.91 9.29
N ILE A 576 -16.94 -10.47 9.73
CA ILE A 576 -18.15 -10.61 8.91
C ILE A 576 -18.71 -9.23 8.56
N GLU A 577 -18.73 -8.29 9.52
CA GLU A 577 -19.12 -6.89 9.31
C GLU A 577 -18.28 -6.25 8.21
N GLN A 578 -16.95 -6.30 8.32
CA GLN A 578 -16.06 -5.68 7.35
C GLN A 578 -16.21 -6.28 5.95
N HIS A 579 -16.39 -7.60 5.85
CA HIS A 579 -16.61 -8.28 4.59
C HIS A 579 -17.96 -7.91 3.95
N THR A 580 -19.04 -7.98 4.73
CA THR A 580 -20.40 -7.63 4.29
C THR A 580 -20.48 -6.17 3.87
N GLN A 581 -19.90 -5.28 4.68
CA GLN A 581 -19.82 -3.86 4.39
C GLN A 581 -19.07 -3.56 3.09
N LYS A 582 -18.01 -4.34 2.77
CA LYS A 582 -17.28 -4.25 1.50
C LYS A 582 -18.18 -4.59 0.33
N ILE A 583 -18.91 -5.71 0.41
CA ILE A 583 -19.77 -6.20 -0.67
C ILE A 583 -20.87 -5.18 -0.98
N ILE A 584 -21.54 -4.66 0.06
CA ILE A 584 -22.58 -3.63 -0.10
C ILE A 584 -22.01 -2.40 -0.81
N ARG A 585 -20.84 -1.91 -0.36
CA ARG A 585 -20.17 -0.78 -1.00
C ARG A 585 -19.74 -1.08 -2.43
N LEU A 586 -19.29 -2.29 -2.73
CA LEU A 586 -18.94 -2.69 -4.09
C LEU A 586 -20.18 -2.69 -5.01
N HIS A 587 -21.32 -3.18 -4.55
CA HIS A 587 -22.58 -3.11 -5.30
C HIS A 587 -23.04 -1.68 -5.54
N ILE A 588 -23.03 -0.83 -4.51
CA ILE A 588 -23.38 0.59 -4.63
C ILE A 588 -22.44 1.29 -5.60
N PHE A 589 -21.14 0.99 -5.53
CA PHE A 589 -20.13 1.53 -6.43
C PHE A 589 -20.43 1.21 -7.90
N HIS A 590 -20.67 -0.06 -8.24
CA HIS A 590 -21.02 -0.46 -9.61
C HIS A 590 -22.37 0.09 -10.08
N LEU A 591 -23.34 0.24 -9.18
CA LEU A 591 -24.60 0.88 -9.48
C LEU A 591 -24.39 2.34 -9.90
N LEU A 592 -23.61 3.10 -9.12
CA LEU A 592 -23.30 4.52 -9.40
C LEU A 592 -22.42 4.71 -10.64
N GLN A 593 -21.65 3.70 -11.04
CA GLN A 593 -20.97 3.70 -12.34
C GLN A 593 -21.90 3.49 -13.53
N SER A 594 -23.02 2.77 -13.32
CA SER A 594 -23.98 2.46 -14.38
C SER A 594 -25.03 3.55 -14.53
N SER A 595 -25.48 4.13 -13.43
CA SER A 595 -26.40 5.26 -13.43
C SER A 595 -26.03 6.24 -12.34
N SER A 596 -25.80 7.48 -12.75
CA SER A 596 -25.34 8.57 -11.88
C SER A 596 -26.09 9.85 -12.20
N VAL A 597 -25.68 10.97 -11.60
CA VAL A 597 -26.15 12.30 -11.97
C VAL A 597 -25.93 12.62 -13.46
N HIS A 598 -24.91 12.03 -14.08
CA HIS A 598 -24.62 12.19 -15.51
C HIS A 598 -25.65 11.50 -16.40
N SER A 599 -26.44 10.57 -15.86
CA SER A 599 -27.48 9.90 -16.62
C SER A 599 -28.73 10.76 -16.82
N LEU A 600 -28.90 11.86 -16.09
CA LEU A 600 -30.18 12.61 -16.01
C LEU A 600 -30.70 13.10 -17.37
N ASP A 601 -29.81 13.48 -18.28
CA ASP A 601 -30.15 14.04 -19.60
C ASP A 601 -29.85 13.08 -20.76
N ILE A 602 -29.52 11.82 -20.45
CA ILE A 602 -29.22 10.79 -21.45
C ILE A 602 -30.43 9.85 -21.58
N ASP A 603 -30.84 9.53 -22.81
CA ASP A 603 -31.91 8.55 -23.04
C ASP A 603 -31.43 7.11 -22.80
N VAL A 604 -31.35 6.72 -21.53
CA VAL A 604 -30.87 5.40 -21.07
C VAL A 604 -31.78 4.79 -20.02
N GLY A 605 -31.89 3.46 -20.06
CA GLY A 605 -32.39 2.64 -18.95
C GLY A 605 -31.23 1.93 -18.24
N MET A 606 -31.54 1.00 -17.35
CA MET A 606 -30.53 0.22 -16.60
C MET A 606 -30.32 -1.20 -17.15
N PRO A 607 -29.11 -1.52 -17.67
CA PRO A 607 -28.79 -2.88 -18.11
C PRO A 607 -28.66 -3.88 -16.96
N ALA A 608 -28.95 -5.16 -17.23
CA ALA A 608 -28.82 -6.25 -16.26
C ALA A 608 -27.38 -6.45 -15.71
N ARG A 609 -26.35 -5.99 -16.44
CA ARG A 609 -24.93 -6.03 -16.02
C ARG A 609 -24.27 -4.65 -16.00
N GLY A 610 -25.07 -3.58 -15.93
CA GLY A 610 -24.60 -2.21 -16.14
C GLY A 610 -23.83 -2.06 -17.46
N TRP A 611 -22.90 -1.10 -17.52
CA TRP A 611 -22.02 -0.88 -18.68
C TRP A 611 -20.67 -1.60 -18.56
N HIS A 612 -20.60 -2.71 -17.84
CA HIS A 612 -19.33 -3.34 -17.42
C HIS A 612 -18.81 -4.42 -18.38
N GLY A 613 -19.57 -4.73 -19.44
CA GLY A 613 -19.23 -5.74 -20.41
C GLY A 613 -20.38 -6.08 -21.34
N GLU A 614 -20.13 -7.01 -22.26
CA GLU A 614 -21.06 -7.40 -23.34
C GLU A 614 -22.10 -8.46 -22.91
N GLY A 615 -22.03 -8.96 -21.67
CA GLY A 615 -23.01 -9.92 -21.15
C GLY A 615 -24.43 -9.36 -21.21
N TYR A 616 -25.41 -10.18 -21.63
CA TYR A 616 -26.77 -9.74 -21.96
C TYR A 616 -26.85 -8.58 -22.98
N ARG A 617 -25.76 -8.31 -23.71
CA ARG A 617 -25.67 -7.25 -24.74
C ARG A 617 -25.95 -5.84 -24.22
N GLY A 618 -25.85 -5.64 -22.91
CA GLY A 618 -26.28 -4.41 -22.25
C GLY A 618 -27.80 -4.18 -22.26
N HIS A 619 -28.61 -5.16 -22.64
CA HIS A 619 -30.07 -4.97 -22.72
C HIS A 619 -30.70 -4.69 -21.36
N ILE A 620 -31.84 -3.99 -21.43
CA ILE A 620 -32.52 -3.42 -20.27
C ILE A 620 -33.76 -4.25 -20.00
N PHE A 621 -33.76 -4.91 -18.85
CA PHE A 621 -34.80 -5.85 -18.42
C PHE A 621 -35.61 -5.25 -17.27
N TRP A 622 -36.54 -6.05 -16.73
CA TRP A 622 -37.30 -5.76 -15.53
C TRP A 622 -36.44 -5.51 -14.26
N ASP A 623 -35.13 -5.80 -14.30
CA ASP A 623 -34.13 -5.56 -13.25
C ASP A 623 -34.15 -4.11 -12.69
N GLU A 624 -34.61 -3.15 -13.49
CA GLU A 624 -34.89 -1.78 -13.05
C GLU A 624 -35.78 -1.73 -11.79
N MET A 625 -36.75 -2.64 -11.66
CA MET A 625 -37.62 -2.74 -10.48
C MET A 625 -36.86 -3.15 -9.20
N ILE A 626 -35.74 -3.86 -9.33
CA ILE A 626 -34.86 -4.24 -8.21
C ILE A 626 -34.02 -3.03 -7.77
N ILE A 627 -33.69 -2.14 -8.71
CA ILE A 627 -32.76 -1.02 -8.51
C ILE A 627 -33.49 0.25 -8.04
N PHE A 628 -34.68 0.53 -8.58
CA PHE A 628 -35.46 1.73 -8.27
C PHE A 628 -35.70 1.95 -6.77
N PRO A 629 -36.00 0.93 -5.94
CA PRO A 629 -36.15 1.14 -4.50
C PRO A 629 -34.92 1.79 -3.86
N PHE A 630 -33.70 1.44 -4.28
CA PHE A 630 -32.49 2.05 -3.77
C PHE A 630 -32.31 3.51 -4.22
N LEU A 631 -32.61 3.79 -5.49
CA LEU A 631 -32.47 5.12 -6.10
C LEU A 631 -33.58 6.10 -5.67
N ASN A 632 -34.82 5.66 -5.47
CA ASN A 632 -35.97 6.52 -5.17
C ASN A 632 -35.75 7.41 -3.93
N TYR A 633 -35.24 6.82 -2.85
CA TYR A 633 -35.01 7.55 -1.60
C TYR A 633 -33.79 8.47 -1.63
N ARG A 634 -32.88 8.28 -2.59
CA ARG A 634 -31.59 8.98 -2.63
C ARG A 634 -31.56 9.96 -3.79
N ALA A 635 -31.85 9.51 -5.00
CA ALA A 635 -31.80 10.29 -6.24
C ALA A 635 -33.00 9.96 -7.16
N HIS A 636 -34.22 10.29 -6.72
CA HIS A 636 -35.45 10.08 -7.49
C HIS A 636 -35.40 10.64 -8.93
N GLN A 637 -34.62 11.70 -9.17
CA GLN A 637 -34.43 12.26 -10.51
C GLN A 637 -33.80 11.24 -11.48
N ILE A 638 -32.87 10.40 -11.00
CA ILE A 638 -32.28 9.33 -11.80
C ILE A 638 -33.36 8.30 -12.16
N THR A 639 -34.16 7.85 -11.19
CA THR A 639 -35.27 6.93 -11.46
C THR A 639 -36.24 7.51 -12.48
N ARG A 640 -36.57 8.80 -12.36
CA ARG A 640 -37.42 9.48 -13.35
C ARG A 640 -36.81 9.39 -14.74
N THR A 641 -35.52 9.63 -14.92
CA THR A 641 -34.87 9.51 -16.24
C THR A 641 -34.93 8.08 -16.79
N LEU A 642 -34.67 7.07 -15.95
CA LEU A 642 -34.77 5.66 -16.34
C LEU A 642 -36.21 5.25 -16.72
N LEU A 643 -37.22 5.82 -16.05
CA LEU A 643 -38.63 5.65 -16.45
C LEU A 643 -38.96 6.38 -17.75
N MET A 644 -38.38 7.56 -18.00
CA MET A 644 -38.57 8.28 -19.25
C MET A 644 -38.03 7.50 -20.45
N TYR A 645 -36.97 6.70 -20.28
CA TYR A 645 -36.50 5.75 -21.29
C TYR A 645 -37.61 4.77 -21.70
N ARG A 646 -38.36 4.21 -20.74
CA ARG A 646 -39.50 3.33 -21.00
C ARG A 646 -40.67 4.08 -21.63
N TYR A 647 -40.97 5.29 -21.14
CA TYR A 647 -42.05 6.12 -21.67
C TYR A 647 -41.83 6.45 -23.16
N ARG A 648 -40.62 6.86 -23.55
CA ARG A 648 -40.25 7.15 -24.94
C ARG A 648 -40.40 5.95 -25.89
N ARG A 649 -40.46 4.73 -25.34
CA ARG A 649 -40.63 3.46 -26.06
C ARG A 649 -42.04 2.87 -25.92
N LEU A 650 -43.00 3.61 -25.35
CA LEU A 650 -44.36 3.14 -25.13
C LEU A 650 -45.09 2.77 -26.44
N GLU A 651 -44.85 3.52 -27.52
CA GLU A 651 -45.45 3.21 -28.83
C GLU A 651 -44.91 1.92 -29.45
N GLU A 652 -43.64 1.59 -29.22
CA GLU A 652 -43.08 0.29 -29.62
C GLU A 652 -43.73 -0.84 -28.82
N ALA A 653 -43.90 -0.68 -27.50
CA ALA A 653 -44.57 -1.65 -26.66
C ALA A 653 -46.04 -1.85 -27.04
N ARG A 654 -46.75 -0.78 -27.42
CA ARG A 654 -48.12 -0.83 -27.97
C ARG A 654 -48.19 -1.56 -29.31
N ARG A 655 -47.19 -1.37 -30.18
CA ARG A 655 -47.07 -2.12 -31.43
C ARG A 655 -46.82 -3.61 -31.18
N ALA A 656 -45.96 -3.95 -30.23
CA ALA A 656 -45.70 -5.34 -29.84
C ALA A 656 -46.96 -6.03 -29.30
N ALA A 657 -47.73 -5.36 -28.43
CA ALA A 657 -49.00 -5.89 -27.92
C ALA A 657 -49.99 -6.17 -29.06
N ARG A 658 -50.19 -5.21 -29.97
CA ARG A 658 -51.07 -5.37 -31.14
C ARG A 658 -50.63 -6.53 -32.03
N LYS A 659 -49.34 -6.66 -32.29
CA LYS A 659 -48.78 -7.76 -33.10
C LYS A 659 -49.03 -9.12 -32.45
N ALA A 660 -49.07 -9.19 -31.13
CA ALA A 660 -49.39 -10.39 -30.36
C ALA A 660 -50.89 -10.61 -30.14
N GLY A 661 -51.77 -9.75 -30.67
CA GLY A 661 -53.23 -9.86 -30.51
C GLY A 661 -53.79 -9.27 -29.22
N TYR A 662 -52.99 -8.53 -28.43
CA TYR A 662 -53.40 -7.90 -27.17
C TYR A 662 -53.68 -6.40 -27.33
N LYS A 663 -54.39 -5.83 -26.34
CA LYS A 663 -54.54 -4.37 -26.14
C LYS A 663 -53.49 -3.87 -25.13
N GLY A 664 -53.28 -2.55 -25.07
CA GLY A 664 -52.36 -1.94 -24.10
C GLY A 664 -50.90 -1.92 -24.59
N ALA A 665 -49.94 -2.09 -23.68
CA ALA A 665 -48.51 -2.02 -23.96
C ALA A 665 -47.81 -3.31 -23.47
N MET A 666 -47.07 -3.96 -24.36
CA MET A 666 -46.26 -5.14 -24.06
C MET A 666 -44.79 -4.75 -24.24
N TYR A 667 -44.11 -4.42 -23.14
CA TYR A 667 -42.68 -4.13 -23.17
C TYR A 667 -41.89 -5.41 -23.54
N PRO A 668 -40.78 -5.27 -24.28
CA PRO A 668 -39.98 -6.40 -24.73
C PRO A 668 -39.27 -7.14 -23.60
#